data_AF-A0A2N4UQR9-F1
#
_entry.id   AF-A0A2N4UQR9-F1
#
_cell.length_a   1.000
_cell.length_b   1.000
_cell.length_c   1.000
_cell.angle_alpha   90.00
_cell.angle_beta   90.00
_cell.angle_gamma   90.00
#
_symmetry.space_group_name_H-M   'P 1'
#
loop_
_entity.id
_entity.type
_entity.pdbx_description
1 polymer ?
#
loop_
_entity_poly.entity_id
_entity_poly.type
_entity_poly.pdbx_seq_one_letter_code
_entity_poly.pdbx_strand_id
1 'polypeptide(L)'
;MLLTELEIVEKIRSLTPFEAHLDDGSLMIRISEYQPYIATAIHNGHQLRQSLQSQCALTEEERYFEEDPFTGDFISSLPIVLQGEDSRYEYDLNRAPENCIYDDAWGKNVWLTPLSETEREITLAKHQSYYRILQCLVETLELQFGLCLIYDIHSYNYQRIDTATPTFNVGTMQINRRRWRKEIDVLLEGLNNVELPNIDVNALENDIFKGLGYQASFIKQHFKNTLIMPIEVKKIFMNEEGGEAYTLVIEKLNESMKTVITEHAAFTITKRTTAKGLTGSDVLASNLSKEVLNLDRQLYKIAKGINTLSYINPTNLKQEKRRFLSKPYSYQPQFTYRQLDLDPYKFREQLYRLPVETIRDADVQKMYRKVIDQLAVRIDLLCSIGTDEFLYNSLRYYGQPDERDIANAKFILHACIYKEQQPANISAKDAIEAFKLAAADYDIPCKVVSSKQLIARAMVSGKVIKVNPNSRFTQGDLDALIHHELGVHLVTSVNAERQPLKILQLGLPGNTHTQEGLAILCEHLSGNFPLHRLKTLALRVVAVEMMVNGDNFNDCFNSLRHDYDVCDDEAFTITARAYRGGGFTKDFLYLRGLKDAIQAYKTEDLTSLFIGKTGFEFKPLLDELIERGILNTPSFMPKALDIKAEIDPVIDFMLKSIR
;
A
#
# COMPACT_ATOMS: atom_id res chain seq x y z
N MET A 1 -4.17 -8.85 27.21
CA MET A 1 -4.51 -9.77 28.33
C MET A 1 -3.40 -9.67 29.36
N LEU A 2 -3.65 -9.91 30.65
CA LEU A 2 -2.60 -10.06 31.66
C LEU A 2 -2.36 -11.54 31.89
N LEU A 3 -1.11 -11.99 31.90
CA LEU A 3 -0.73 -13.38 32.14
C LEU A 3 0.47 -13.45 33.08
N THR A 4 0.48 -14.46 33.95
CA THR A 4 1.63 -14.78 34.79
C THR A 4 2.80 -15.31 33.95
N GLU A 5 4.02 -15.27 34.50
CA GLU A 5 5.21 -15.87 33.87
C GLU A 5 4.98 -17.33 33.48
N LEU A 6 4.33 -18.11 34.35
CA LEU A 6 4.04 -19.53 34.13
C LEU A 6 3.09 -19.75 32.94
N GLU A 7 1.99 -18.98 32.87
CA GLU A 7 1.03 -19.08 31.77
C GLU A 7 1.65 -18.70 30.42
N ILE A 8 2.54 -17.70 30.41
CA ILE A 8 3.31 -17.29 29.23
C ILE A 8 4.22 -18.45 28.77
N VAL A 9 5.00 -19.00 29.69
CA VAL A 9 5.91 -20.13 29.42
C VAL A 9 5.15 -21.37 28.92
N GLU A 10 4.00 -21.68 29.49
CA GLU A 10 3.14 -22.78 29.03
C GLU A 10 2.59 -22.56 27.61
N LYS A 11 2.17 -21.32 27.29
CA LYS A 11 1.73 -20.98 25.93
C LYS A 11 2.86 -21.07 24.91
N ILE A 12 4.06 -20.62 25.27
CA ILE A 12 5.26 -20.74 24.44
C ILE A 12 5.57 -22.21 24.16
N ARG A 13 5.66 -23.05 25.20
CA ARG A 13 5.98 -24.48 25.07
C ARG A 13 4.93 -25.26 24.26
N SER A 14 3.68 -24.83 24.32
CA SER A 14 2.58 -25.43 23.56
C SER A 14 2.44 -24.87 22.14
N LEU A 15 3.32 -23.96 21.71
CA LEU A 15 3.26 -23.27 20.42
C LEU A 15 1.89 -22.61 20.17
N THR A 16 1.24 -22.12 21.23
CA THR A 16 -0.04 -21.43 21.13
C THR A 16 0.23 -19.95 20.85
N PRO A 17 -0.28 -19.34 19.76
CA PRO A 17 -0.18 -17.90 19.55
C PRO A 17 -0.97 -17.11 20.61
N PHE A 18 -0.41 -15.99 21.09
CA PHE A 18 -1.06 -15.13 22.08
C PHE A 18 -0.50 -13.70 22.07
N GLU A 19 -1.22 -12.81 22.73
CA GLU A 19 -0.77 -11.46 23.02
C GLU A 19 -1.15 -11.08 24.44
N ALA A 20 -0.16 -10.72 25.25
CA ALA A 20 -0.36 -10.40 26.65
C ALA A 20 0.70 -9.44 27.16
N HIS A 21 0.38 -8.76 28.26
CA HIS A 21 1.38 -8.21 29.16
C HIS A 21 1.62 -9.21 30.29
N LEU A 22 2.83 -9.22 30.85
CA LEU A 22 3.10 -9.84 32.13
C LEU A 22 2.16 -9.23 33.19
N ASP A 23 1.75 -10.00 34.18
CA ASP A 23 0.77 -9.60 35.20
C ASP A 23 1.21 -8.39 36.04
N ASP A 24 2.52 -8.15 36.13
CA ASP A 24 3.12 -6.95 36.73
C ASP A 24 3.23 -5.74 35.78
N GLY A 25 2.86 -5.91 34.50
CA GLY A 25 2.88 -4.87 33.46
C GLY A 25 4.21 -4.66 32.77
N SER A 26 5.30 -5.32 33.20
CA SER A 26 6.68 -4.98 32.83
C SER A 26 7.11 -5.33 31.40
N LEU A 27 6.40 -6.26 30.76
CA LEU A 27 6.76 -6.84 29.47
C LEU A 27 5.50 -7.09 28.65
N MET A 28 5.47 -6.57 27.43
CA MET A 28 4.49 -6.97 26.41
C MET A 28 5.10 -8.09 25.55
N ILE A 29 4.33 -9.16 25.35
CA ILE A 29 4.68 -10.29 24.49
C ILE A 29 3.58 -10.49 23.47
N ARG A 30 3.98 -10.54 22.21
CA ARG A 30 3.10 -10.90 21.10
C ARG A 30 3.72 -11.99 20.26
N ILE A 31 2.98 -13.08 20.10
CA ILE A 31 3.28 -14.16 19.18
C ILE A 31 2.02 -14.38 18.34
N SER A 32 1.95 -13.78 17.15
CA SER A 32 0.84 -14.00 16.22
C SER A 32 1.02 -15.28 15.40
N GLU A 33 2.27 -15.66 15.15
CA GLU A 33 2.66 -16.88 14.46
C GLU A 33 4.09 -17.26 14.89
N TYR A 34 4.36 -18.56 15.09
CA TYR A 34 5.72 -18.99 15.43
C TYR A 34 6.57 -19.00 14.17
N GLN A 35 7.58 -18.14 14.17
CA GLN A 35 8.58 -18.00 13.11
C GLN A 35 9.98 -18.08 13.74
N PRO A 36 11.03 -18.47 13.01
CA PRO A 36 12.38 -18.69 13.58
C PRO A 36 13.13 -17.38 13.87
N TYR A 37 12.42 -16.34 14.27
CA TYR A 37 13.00 -15.07 14.70
C TYR A 37 12.13 -14.33 15.71
N ILE A 38 12.80 -13.52 16.54
CA ILE A 38 12.21 -12.68 17.59
C ILE A 38 12.67 -11.25 17.33
N ALA A 39 11.79 -10.28 17.54
CA ALA A 39 12.18 -8.88 17.63
C ALA A 39 12.01 -8.37 19.06
N THR A 40 12.99 -7.62 19.56
CA THR A 40 12.99 -7.09 20.92
C THR A 40 13.17 -5.58 20.92
N ALA A 41 12.45 -4.90 21.79
CA ALA A 41 12.56 -3.47 22.06
C ALA A 41 12.61 -3.28 23.59
N ILE A 42 13.77 -3.61 24.18
CA ILE A 42 13.89 -3.82 25.63
C ILE A 42 13.97 -2.53 26.45
N HIS A 43 14.25 -1.41 25.80
CA HIS A 43 14.33 -0.07 26.42
C HIS A 43 13.22 0.88 25.95
N ASN A 44 12.17 0.33 25.33
CA ASN A 44 11.02 1.11 24.85
C ASN A 44 10.21 1.77 25.97
N GLY A 45 10.16 1.10 27.13
CA GLY A 45 9.30 1.43 28.24
C GLY A 45 9.77 2.61 29.10
N HIS A 46 8.79 3.30 29.69
CA HIS A 46 9.00 4.43 30.60
C HIS A 46 8.39 4.18 31.99
N GLN A 47 7.74 3.04 32.21
CA GLN A 47 7.01 2.79 33.45
C GLN A 47 7.97 2.61 34.63
N LEU A 48 7.66 3.24 35.76
CA LEU A 48 8.42 3.06 37.00
C LEU A 48 7.45 2.70 38.11
N ARG A 49 7.71 1.60 38.81
CA ARG A 49 6.86 1.13 39.90
C ARG A 49 6.67 2.21 40.96
N GLN A 50 5.45 2.34 41.46
CA GLN A 50 5.06 3.46 42.34
C GLN A 50 5.93 3.60 43.60
N SER A 51 6.43 2.50 44.18
CA SER A 51 7.33 2.54 45.34
C SER A 51 8.71 3.13 45.03
N LEU A 52 9.14 3.09 43.77
CA LEU A 52 10.42 3.61 43.29
C LEU A 52 10.33 5.05 42.79
N GLN A 53 9.16 5.51 42.35
CA GLN A 53 8.95 6.88 41.87
C GLN A 53 9.37 7.93 42.90
N SER A 54 9.00 7.75 44.17
CA SER A 54 9.38 8.67 45.26
C SER A 54 10.84 8.56 45.69
N GLN A 55 11.55 7.52 45.26
CA GLN A 55 12.95 7.26 45.59
C GLN A 55 13.90 7.61 44.44
N CYS A 56 13.38 7.74 43.22
CA CYS A 56 14.16 8.09 42.04
C CYS A 56 14.57 9.57 42.10
N ALA A 57 15.87 9.82 41.96
CA ALA A 57 16.44 11.16 41.93
C ALA A 57 16.36 11.82 40.54
N LEU A 58 16.10 11.01 39.50
CA LEU A 58 15.96 11.49 38.12
C LEU A 58 14.51 11.93 37.83
N THR A 59 14.36 13.01 37.08
CA THR A 59 13.04 13.42 36.58
C THR A 59 12.53 12.48 35.49
N GLU A 60 11.25 12.63 35.13
CA GLU A 60 10.63 11.90 34.04
C GLU A 60 11.37 12.17 32.72
N GLU A 61 11.68 13.44 32.45
CA GLU A 61 12.37 13.90 31.25
C GLU A 61 13.82 13.38 31.20
N GLU A 62 14.53 13.38 32.33
CA GLU A 62 15.89 12.85 32.42
C GLU A 62 15.94 11.35 32.12
N ARG A 63 14.94 10.59 32.57
CA ARG A 63 14.84 9.16 32.23
C ARG A 63 14.48 8.97 30.77
N TYR A 64 13.44 9.65 30.29
CA TYR A 64 12.94 9.54 28.93
C TYR A 64 14.02 9.89 27.88
N PHE A 65 14.92 10.82 28.21
CA PHE A 65 16.05 11.19 27.36
C PHE A 65 16.95 9.99 27.04
N GLU A 66 17.28 9.11 27.99
CA GLU A 66 18.20 7.97 27.80
C GLU A 66 17.49 6.62 27.54
N GLU A 67 16.16 6.63 27.53
CA GLU A 67 15.34 5.50 27.09
C GLU A 67 15.14 5.51 25.58
N ASP A 68 14.56 4.44 25.06
CA ASP A 68 14.44 4.19 23.62
C ASP A 68 12.97 4.18 23.16
N PRO A 69 12.22 5.27 23.37
CA PRO A 69 10.81 5.30 23.01
C PRO A 69 10.63 5.07 21.50
N PHE A 70 9.47 4.56 21.12
CA PHE A 70 9.08 4.21 19.75
C PHE A 70 9.84 3.05 19.10
N THR A 71 10.84 2.45 19.75
CA THR A 71 11.52 1.25 19.20
C THR A 71 10.57 0.07 19.03
N GLY A 72 9.52 -0.02 19.85
CA GLY A 72 8.42 -0.97 19.68
C GLY A 72 7.64 -0.79 18.38
N ASP A 73 7.45 0.45 17.90
CA ASP A 73 6.75 0.74 16.65
C ASP A 73 7.49 0.16 15.45
N PHE A 74 8.83 0.18 15.45
CA PHE A 74 9.68 -0.30 14.36
C PHE A 74 9.57 -1.82 14.12
N ILE A 75 9.09 -2.56 15.11
CA ILE A 75 8.94 -4.03 15.08
C ILE A 75 7.49 -4.49 15.18
N SER A 76 6.54 -3.55 15.19
CA SER A 76 5.11 -3.82 15.39
C SER A 76 4.49 -4.72 14.32
N SER A 77 5.06 -4.75 13.11
CA SER A 77 4.61 -5.61 12.00
C SER A 77 5.07 -7.08 12.13
N LEU A 78 6.04 -7.38 13.01
CA LEU A 78 6.69 -8.69 13.08
C LEU A 78 5.87 -9.70 13.89
N PRO A 79 6.01 -11.02 13.64
CA PRO A 79 5.14 -12.04 14.21
C PRO A 79 5.43 -12.33 15.70
N ILE A 80 6.69 -12.18 16.13
CA ILE A 80 7.13 -12.40 17.50
C ILE A 80 7.83 -11.13 18.03
N VAL A 81 7.24 -10.50 19.04
CA VAL A 81 7.74 -9.26 19.66
C VAL A 81 7.80 -9.40 21.18
N LEU A 82 8.93 -8.99 21.77
CA LEU A 82 9.09 -8.73 23.20
C LEU A 82 9.43 -7.25 23.41
N GLN A 83 8.58 -6.52 24.13
CA GLN A 83 8.75 -5.09 24.37
C GLN A 83 8.79 -4.81 25.87
N GLY A 84 9.89 -4.21 26.34
CA GLY A 84 9.99 -3.73 27.71
C GLY A 84 9.06 -2.55 27.92
N GLU A 85 8.27 -2.60 28.98
CA GLU A 85 7.31 -1.54 29.35
C GLU A 85 7.82 -0.69 30.51
N ASP A 86 8.69 -1.28 31.35
CA ASP A 86 9.38 -0.55 32.41
C ASP A 86 10.56 0.26 31.88
N SER A 87 10.81 1.36 32.59
CA SER A 87 12.00 2.20 32.45
C SER A 87 13.25 1.37 32.69
N ARG A 88 14.25 1.56 31.83
CA ARG A 88 15.59 0.97 32.00
C ARG A 88 16.25 1.32 33.35
N TYR A 89 15.77 2.37 34.02
CA TYR A 89 16.27 2.80 35.33
C TYR A 89 15.71 1.98 36.49
N GLU A 90 14.57 1.27 36.33
CA GLU A 90 14.15 0.28 37.32
C GLU A 90 15.14 -0.89 37.30
N TYR A 91 15.35 -1.48 36.12
CA TYR A 91 16.39 -2.45 35.81
C TYR A 91 16.73 -2.39 34.32
N ASP A 92 18.02 -2.38 34.00
CA ASP A 92 18.47 -2.41 32.61
C ASP A 92 18.53 -3.86 32.14
N LEU A 93 17.59 -4.25 31.29
CA LEU A 93 17.57 -5.57 30.64
C LEU A 93 18.83 -5.86 29.82
N ASN A 94 19.56 -4.84 29.37
CA ASN A 94 20.82 -4.97 28.64
C ASN A 94 22.06 -4.99 29.56
N ARG A 95 21.89 -5.10 30.88
CA ARG A 95 22.95 -5.32 31.86
C ARG A 95 22.79 -6.63 32.61
N ALA A 96 23.92 -7.18 33.07
CA ALA A 96 23.96 -8.44 33.82
C ALA A 96 23.27 -8.29 35.19
N PRO A 97 22.74 -9.38 35.79
CA PRO A 97 21.98 -9.34 37.05
C PRO A 97 22.69 -8.63 38.20
N GLU A 98 24.03 -8.70 38.23
CA GLU A 98 24.84 -8.09 39.29
C GLU A 98 24.87 -6.55 39.19
N ASN A 99 24.60 -6.00 38.00
CA ASN A 99 24.74 -4.58 37.68
C ASN A 99 23.53 -4.00 36.92
N CYS A 100 22.38 -4.69 36.94
CA CYS A 100 21.19 -4.25 36.21
C CYS A 100 20.46 -3.09 36.90
N ILE A 101 20.71 -2.88 38.20
CA ILE A 101 20.19 -1.74 38.95
C ILE A 101 21.28 -0.67 38.97
N TYR A 102 20.96 0.52 38.45
CA TYR A 102 21.90 1.65 38.48
C TYR A 102 22.01 2.21 39.89
N ASP A 103 23.24 2.47 40.34
CA ASP A 103 23.48 3.36 41.49
C ASP A 103 23.71 4.81 40.99
N ASP A 104 24.53 4.94 39.94
CA ASP A 104 24.81 6.18 39.20
C ASP A 104 24.61 5.94 37.69
N ALA A 105 24.05 6.93 37.01
CA ALA A 105 23.88 6.94 35.57
C ALA A 105 24.29 8.32 35.02
N TRP A 106 25.31 8.33 34.16
CA TRP A 106 25.88 9.55 33.56
C TRP A 106 26.30 10.62 34.60
N GLY A 107 26.84 10.19 35.75
CA GLY A 107 27.34 11.09 36.79
C GLY A 107 26.25 11.68 37.70
N LYS A 108 25.04 11.15 37.63
CA LYS A 108 23.94 11.42 38.56
C LYS A 108 23.54 10.15 39.30
N ASN A 109 23.37 10.27 40.61
CA ASN A 109 22.75 9.20 41.40
C ASN A 109 21.33 8.95 40.89
N VAL A 110 20.96 7.68 40.68
CA VAL A 110 19.62 7.32 40.23
C VAL A 110 18.62 7.32 41.40
N TRP A 111 19.10 7.05 42.61
CA TRP A 111 18.29 6.96 43.82
C TRP A 111 18.67 8.05 44.84
N LEU A 112 17.66 8.65 45.47
CA LEU A 112 17.85 9.65 46.54
C LEU A 112 18.54 9.03 47.77
N THR A 113 18.23 7.77 48.05
CA THR A 113 18.88 6.91 49.05
C THR A 113 19.06 5.51 48.47
N PRO A 114 20.08 4.74 48.89
CA PRO A 114 20.23 3.36 48.44
C PRO A 114 18.94 2.55 48.63
N LEU A 115 18.54 1.82 47.59
CA LEU A 115 17.34 0.96 47.65
C LEU A 115 17.46 -0.08 48.77
N SER A 116 16.34 -0.39 49.42
CA SER A 116 16.27 -1.47 50.40
C SER A 116 16.52 -2.83 49.75
N GLU A 117 16.95 -3.82 50.53
CA GLU A 117 17.15 -5.20 50.04
C GLU A 117 15.88 -5.76 49.38
N THR A 118 14.71 -5.54 49.98
CA THR A 118 13.41 -5.96 49.43
C THR A 118 13.12 -5.32 48.07
N GLU A 119 13.40 -4.02 47.90
CA GLU A 119 13.18 -3.36 46.61
C GLU A 119 14.14 -3.88 45.54
N ARG A 120 15.40 -4.13 45.89
CA ARG A 120 16.39 -4.74 44.99
C ARG A 120 15.99 -6.16 44.59
N GLU A 121 15.48 -6.96 45.52
CA GLU A 121 15.01 -8.32 45.25
C GLU A 121 13.83 -8.35 44.26
N ILE A 122 12.85 -7.46 44.43
CA ILE A 122 11.71 -7.36 43.50
C ILE A 122 12.20 -6.94 42.10
N THR A 123 13.00 -5.88 42.03
CA THR A 123 13.58 -5.39 40.77
C THR A 123 14.40 -6.47 40.06
N LEU A 124 15.22 -7.22 40.81
CA LEU A 124 16.02 -8.32 40.27
C LEU A 124 15.13 -9.48 39.78
N ALA A 125 14.04 -9.80 40.49
CA ALA A 125 13.12 -10.86 40.08
C ALA A 125 12.44 -10.53 38.74
N LYS A 126 12.08 -9.25 38.50
CA LYS A 126 11.53 -8.77 37.23
C LYS A 126 12.52 -8.93 36.08
N HIS A 127 13.77 -8.49 36.27
CA HIS A 127 14.86 -8.70 35.30
C HIS A 127 15.03 -10.19 34.95
N GLN A 128 15.09 -11.06 35.96
CA GLN A 128 15.25 -12.50 35.74
C GLN A 128 14.03 -13.14 35.07
N SER A 129 12.81 -12.64 35.31
CA SER A 129 11.58 -13.10 34.66
C SER A 129 11.65 -12.95 33.14
N TYR A 130 12.09 -11.77 32.66
CA TYR A 130 12.33 -11.54 31.24
C TYR A 130 13.26 -12.59 30.64
N TYR A 131 14.40 -12.86 31.29
CA TYR A 131 15.39 -13.80 30.78
C TYR A 131 14.91 -15.25 30.81
N ARG A 132 14.08 -15.66 31.77
CA ARG A 132 13.45 -17.00 31.78
C ARG A 132 12.45 -17.16 30.63
N ILE A 133 11.67 -16.12 30.35
CA ILE A 133 10.74 -16.11 29.21
C ILE A 133 11.51 -16.13 27.88
N LEU A 134 12.51 -15.26 27.71
CA LEU A 134 13.35 -15.21 26.52
C LEU A 134 14.03 -16.57 26.29
N GLN A 135 14.59 -17.18 27.34
CA GLN A 135 15.19 -18.49 27.25
C GLN A 135 14.20 -19.54 26.75
N CYS A 136 13.02 -19.63 27.37
CA CYS A 136 11.98 -20.58 26.97
C CYS A 136 11.58 -20.39 25.50
N LEU A 137 11.45 -19.13 25.04
CA LEU A 137 11.08 -18.82 23.67
C LEU A 137 12.16 -19.25 22.67
N VAL A 138 13.41 -18.87 22.92
CA VAL A 138 14.53 -19.22 22.03
C VAL A 138 14.76 -20.73 22.00
N GLU A 139 14.70 -21.42 23.15
CA GLU A 139 14.76 -22.90 23.22
C GLU A 139 13.65 -23.53 22.37
N THR A 140 12.43 -23.03 22.48
CA THR A 140 11.28 -23.53 21.71
C THR A 140 11.48 -23.34 20.21
N LEU A 141 11.99 -22.16 19.79
CA LEU A 141 12.23 -21.86 18.37
C LEU A 141 13.41 -22.67 17.81
N GLU A 142 14.52 -22.81 18.53
CA GLU A 142 15.63 -23.67 18.09
C GLU A 142 15.19 -25.14 17.98
N LEU A 143 14.36 -25.64 18.90
CA LEU A 143 13.81 -27.00 18.83
C LEU A 143 12.88 -27.18 17.62
N GLN A 144 12.03 -26.20 17.33
CA GLN A 144 11.03 -26.28 16.27
C GLN A 144 11.64 -26.08 14.87
N PHE A 145 12.57 -25.14 14.72
CA PHE A 145 13.07 -24.69 13.42
C PHE A 145 14.56 -24.95 13.18
N GLY A 146 15.31 -25.39 14.20
CA GLY A 146 16.74 -25.67 14.11
C GLY A 146 17.65 -24.44 14.22
N LEU A 147 17.08 -23.23 14.21
CA LEU A 147 17.77 -21.96 14.51
C LEU A 147 16.79 -20.94 15.11
N CYS A 148 17.34 -19.84 15.60
CA CYS A 148 16.59 -18.63 15.93
C CYS A 148 17.38 -17.39 15.54
N LEU A 149 16.70 -16.34 15.06
CA LEU A 149 17.27 -15.01 14.91
C LEU A 149 16.68 -14.08 15.97
N ILE A 150 17.45 -13.11 16.45
CA ILE A 150 16.95 -12.09 17.37
C ILE A 150 17.38 -10.73 16.83
N TYR A 151 16.42 -9.84 16.60
CA TYR A 151 16.67 -8.46 16.21
C TYR A 151 16.40 -7.60 17.44
N ASP A 152 17.46 -7.10 18.05
CA ASP A 152 17.40 -6.34 19.29
C ASP A 152 17.52 -4.86 18.97
N ILE A 153 16.37 -4.18 18.97
CA ILE A 153 16.22 -2.80 18.51
C ILE A 153 16.37 -1.84 19.69
N HIS A 154 17.29 -0.91 19.51
CA HIS A 154 17.63 0.16 20.45
C HIS A 154 17.63 1.50 19.72
N SER A 155 17.75 2.58 20.47
CA SER A 155 17.97 3.90 19.91
C SER A 155 19.00 4.69 20.70
N TYR A 156 19.54 5.75 20.11
CA TYR A 156 20.56 6.53 20.82
C TYR A 156 20.49 8.03 20.52
N ASN A 157 20.84 8.80 21.56
CA ASN A 157 21.00 10.24 21.48
C ASN A 157 22.28 10.59 20.74
N TYR A 158 22.17 11.28 19.61
CA TYR A 158 23.28 11.67 18.76
C TYR A 158 23.64 13.15 18.86
N GLN A 159 22.74 14.02 19.32
CA GLN A 159 22.98 15.47 19.32
C GLN A 159 24.15 15.88 20.24
N ARG A 160 24.41 15.07 21.28
CA ARG A 160 25.56 15.23 22.18
C ARG A 160 26.89 14.69 21.64
N ILE A 161 26.89 14.06 20.45
CA ILE A 161 28.08 13.45 19.85
C ILE A 161 28.64 14.40 18.79
N ASP A 162 29.85 14.91 19.02
CA ASP A 162 30.48 15.91 18.15
C ASP A 162 30.85 15.38 16.74
N THR A 163 31.03 14.06 16.62
CA THR A 163 31.40 13.41 15.35
C THR A 163 30.18 12.92 14.60
N ALA A 164 30.28 12.84 13.27
CA ALA A 164 29.23 12.25 12.45
C ALA A 164 28.96 10.80 12.89
N THR A 165 27.68 10.46 13.08
CA THR A 165 27.21 9.14 13.53
C THR A 165 26.26 8.53 12.50
N PRO A 166 26.25 7.19 12.35
CA PRO A 166 25.42 6.52 11.36
C PRO A 166 23.95 6.51 11.74
N THR A 167 23.05 6.49 10.76
CA THR A 167 21.61 6.35 11.02
C THR A 167 21.29 5.03 11.71
N PHE A 168 21.93 3.95 11.26
CA PHE A 168 21.87 2.64 11.90
C PHE A 168 23.26 2.17 12.33
N ASN A 169 23.40 1.69 13.54
CA ASN A 169 24.61 1.01 13.99
C ASN A 169 24.30 -0.45 14.33
N VAL A 170 25.01 -1.40 13.71
CA VAL A 170 24.88 -2.83 13.99
C VAL A 170 26.04 -3.31 14.88
N GLY A 171 25.71 -3.80 16.07
CA GLY A 171 26.69 -4.28 17.04
C GLY A 171 27.00 -5.77 16.88
N THR A 172 28.24 -6.16 16.57
CA THR A 172 28.58 -7.55 16.20
C THR A 172 29.73 -8.16 17.01
N MET A 173 30.28 -7.47 18.01
CA MET A 173 31.46 -7.95 18.75
C MET A 173 31.24 -9.28 19.47
N GLN A 174 29.99 -9.59 19.82
CA GLN A 174 29.63 -10.85 20.48
C GLN A 174 29.26 -11.96 19.50
N ILE A 175 29.16 -11.66 18.21
CA ILE A 175 28.80 -12.61 17.16
C ILE A 175 30.06 -13.30 16.63
N ASN A 176 29.97 -14.59 16.31
CA ASN A 176 31.02 -15.26 15.55
C ASN A 176 31.03 -14.75 14.10
N ARG A 177 31.74 -13.64 13.86
CA ARG A 177 31.81 -12.97 12.55
C ARG A 177 32.33 -13.87 11.45
N ARG A 178 33.19 -14.86 11.73
CA ARG A 178 33.64 -15.82 10.71
C ARG A 178 32.48 -16.71 10.23
N ARG A 179 31.61 -17.13 11.15
CA ARG A 179 30.42 -17.94 10.83
C ARG A 179 29.34 -17.12 10.13
N TRP A 180 29.12 -15.88 10.57
CA TRP A 180 27.93 -15.08 10.24
C TRP A 180 28.19 -13.86 9.34
N ARG A 181 29.40 -13.71 8.77
CA ARG A 181 29.79 -12.52 8.00
C ARG A 181 28.77 -12.12 6.93
N LYS A 182 28.37 -13.09 6.12
CA LYS A 182 27.44 -12.88 5.01
C LYS A 182 26.06 -12.42 5.47
N GLU A 183 25.55 -12.96 6.58
CA GLU A 183 24.28 -12.52 7.18
C GLU A 183 24.38 -11.07 7.66
N ILE A 184 25.47 -10.73 8.36
CA ILE A 184 25.72 -9.34 8.80
C ILE A 184 25.81 -8.38 7.59
N ASP A 185 26.50 -8.79 6.51
CA ASP A 185 26.65 -7.97 5.31
C ASP A 185 25.30 -7.70 4.64
N VAL A 186 24.43 -8.72 4.54
CA VAL A 186 23.08 -8.57 3.99
C VAL A 186 22.22 -7.65 4.85
N LEU A 187 22.31 -7.75 6.18
CA LEU A 187 21.59 -6.83 7.07
C LEU A 187 22.07 -5.38 6.89
N LEU A 188 23.37 -5.15 6.83
CA LEU A 188 23.95 -3.83 6.61
C LEU A 188 23.57 -3.24 5.24
N GLU A 189 23.56 -4.07 4.20
CA GLU A 189 23.12 -3.66 2.86
C GLU A 189 21.65 -3.25 2.87
N GLY A 190 20.78 -4.07 3.48
CA GLY A 190 19.36 -3.76 3.66
C GLY A 190 19.15 -2.44 4.40
N LEU A 191 19.84 -2.23 5.52
CA LEU A 191 19.76 -0.99 6.30
C LEU A 191 20.31 0.25 5.55
N ASN A 192 21.34 0.09 4.71
CA ASN A 192 21.87 1.19 3.89
C ASN A 192 20.92 1.58 2.73
N ASN A 193 20.06 0.66 2.29
CA ASN A 193 19.06 0.92 1.25
C ASN A 193 17.75 1.51 1.80
N VAL A 194 17.65 1.73 3.11
CA VAL A 194 16.48 2.38 3.72
C VAL A 194 16.43 3.84 3.29
N GLU A 195 15.27 4.29 2.81
CA GLU A 195 15.01 5.68 2.46
C GLU A 195 14.09 6.33 3.50
N LEU A 196 14.53 7.44 4.08
CA LEU A 196 13.75 8.19 5.08
C LEU A 196 13.43 9.61 4.58
N PRO A 197 12.31 10.22 5.03
CA PRO A 197 11.90 11.53 4.54
C PRO A 197 12.92 12.62 4.90
N ASN A 198 13.56 13.19 3.87
CA ASN A 198 14.54 14.28 3.99
C ASN A 198 15.75 13.96 4.90
N ILE A 199 16.17 12.68 4.97
CA ILE A 199 17.29 12.24 5.81
C ILE A 199 18.21 11.34 4.99
N ASP A 200 19.50 11.66 4.99
CA ASP A 200 20.53 10.80 4.43
C ASP A 200 20.78 9.60 5.35
N VAL A 201 20.59 8.40 4.81
CA VAL A 201 20.70 7.15 5.56
C VAL A 201 22.06 6.49 5.32
N ASN A 202 22.63 5.97 6.40
CA ASN A 202 23.80 5.08 6.36
C ASN A 202 23.73 4.09 7.52
N ALA A 203 24.28 2.89 7.29
CA ALA A 203 24.39 1.84 8.29
C ALA A 203 25.83 1.37 8.42
N LEU A 204 26.37 1.39 9.64
CA LEU A 204 27.74 0.99 9.95
C LEU A 204 27.80 -0.11 11.02
N GLU A 205 28.87 -0.89 11.00
CA GLU A 205 29.12 -1.96 11.96
C GLU A 205 30.08 -1.50 13.07
N ASN A 206 29.67 -1.64 14.34
CA ASN A 206 30.49 -1.35 15.52
C ASN A 206 31.11 0.06 15.59
N ASP A 207 30.44 1.07 15.02
CA ASP A 207 30.96 2.44 14.95
C ASP A 207 30.80 3.15 16.30
N ILE A 208 29.56 3.29 16.79
CA ILE A 208 29.24 3.88 18.09
C ILE A 208 29.03 2.79 19.14
N PHE A 209 28.20 1.78 18.82
CA PHE A 209 27.88 0.69 19.73
C PHE A 209 28.39 -0.64 19.18
N LYS A 210 28.97 -1.45 20.06
CA LYS A 210 29.69 -2.67 19.66
C LYS A 210 28.88 -3.96 19.87
N GLY A 211 27.63 -3.86 20.35
CA GLY A 211 26.81 -5.02 20.69
C GLY A 211 27.29 -5.76 21.94
N LEU A 212 27.78 -5.03 22.94
CA LEU A 212 28.31 -5.59 24.21
C LEU A 212 27.25 -5.75 25.31
N GLY A 213 25.98 -5.57 24.97
CA GLY A 213 24.86 -5.71 25.88
C GLY A 213 24.71 -7.12 26.48
N TYR A 214 24.05 -7.20 27.64
CA TYR A 214 23.83 -8.46 28.35
C TYR A 214 22.93 -9.41 27.59
N GLN A 215 21.93 -8.94 26.83
CA GLN A 215 21.09 -9.85 26.06
C GLN A 215 21.92 -10.63 25.02
N ALA A 216 22.84 -9.94 24.32
CA ALA A 216 23.80 -10.60 23.44
C ALA A 216 24.73 -11.58 24.17
N SER A 217 25.15 -11.24 25.39
CA SER A 217 25.95 -12.11 26.25
C SER A 217 25.19 -13.38 26.64
N PHE A 218 23.93 -13.22 27.05
CA PHE A 218 23.02 -14.30 27.42
C PHE A 218 22.83 -15.26 26.24
N ILE A 219 22.50 -14.72 25.06
CA ILE A 219 22.28 -15.56 23.87
C ILE A 219 23.54 -16.35 23.51
N LYS A 220 24.70 -15.70 23.53
CA LYS A 220 26.00 -16.34 23.24
C LYS A 220 26.34 -17.46 24.22
N GLN A 221 25.98 -17.32 25.49
CA GLN A 221 26.28 -18.30 26.54
C GLN A 221 25.33 -19.50 26.52
N HIS A 222 24.05 -19.27 26.21
CA HIS A 222 23.01 -20.29 26.33
C HIS A 222 22.69 -21.00 25.00
N PHE A 223 22.94 -20.37 23.85
CA PHE A 223 22.48 -20.88 22.55
C PHE A 223 23.58 -21.00 21.51
N LYS A 224 23.57 -22.09 20.74
CA LYS A 224 24.59 -22.39 19.71
C LYS A 224 24.12 -22.08 18.30
N ASN A 225 22.80 -22.07 18.06
CA ASN A 225 22.18 -21.88 16.75
C ASN A 225 21.32 -20.62 16.69
N THR A 226 21.53 -19.71 17.63
CA THR A 226 20.86 -18.41 17.67
C THR A 226 21.79 -17.30 17.23
N LEU A 227 21.32 -16.43 16.34
CA LEU A 227 22.01 -15.23 15.88
C LEU A 227 21.26 -13.99 16.37
N ILE A 228 21.87 -13.25 17.31
CA ILE A 228 21.36 -11.97 17.78
C ILE A 228 22.03 -10.81 17.02
N MET A 229 21.23 -9.83 16.60
CA MET A 229 21.61 -8.62 15.88
C MET A 229 21.13 -7.40 16.66
N PRO A 230 21.97 -6.83 17.56
CA PRO A 230 21.75 -5.51 18.13
C PRO A 230 21.80 -4.42 17.05
N ILE A 231 20.70 -3.69 16.88
CA ILE A 231 20.53 -2.60 15.91
C ILE A 231 20.15 -1.34 16.68
N GLU A 232 20.99 -0.32 16.57
CA GLU A 232 20.81 0.98 17.21
C GLU A 232 20.34 1.98 16.16
N VAL A 233 19.18 2.58 16.38
CA VAL A 233 18.61 3.60 15.50
C VAL A 233 18.90 4.98 16.08
N LYS A 234 19.57 5.83 15.30
CA LYS A 234 19.76 7.24 15.64
C LYS A 234 18.39 7.88 15.91
N LYS A 235 18.22 8.69 16.96
CA LYS A 235 16.94 9.37 17.27
C LYS A 235 16.59 10.53 16.32
N ILE A 236 16.62 10.24 15.02
CA ILE A 236 16.15 11.10 13.91
C ILE A 236 14.61 11.11 13.77
N PHE A 237 13.93 10.24 14.51
CA PHE A 237 12.48 10.05 14.48
C PHE A 237 11.76 10.81 15.59
N MET A 238 12.49 11.55 16.42
CA MET A 238 11.96 12.37 17.50
C MET A 238 12.90 13.55 17.78
N ASN A 239 12.41 14.53 18.52
CA ASN A 239 13.25 15.49 19.21
C ASN A 239 13.83 14.84 20.48
N GLU A 240 15.16 14.70 20.57
CA GLU A 240 15.82 14.06 21.73
C GLU A 240 15.53 14.81 23.04
N GLU A 241 15.53 16.15 23.01
CA GLU A 241 15.35 16.97 24.22
C GLU A 241 13.88 17.09 24.64
N GLY A 242 12.99 17.36 23.68
CA GLY A 242 11.56 17.62 23.95
C GLY A 242 10.67 16.38 23.91
N GLY A 243 11.17 15.26 23.39
CA GLY A 243 10.45 14.00 23.31
C GLY A 243 9.39 13.92 22.20
N GLU A 244 9.21 14.98 21.40
CA GLU A 244 8.18 15.00 20.36
C GLU A 244 8.50 14.06 19.20
N ALA A 245 7.53 13.23 18.81
CA ALA A 245 7.67 12.27 17.72
C ALA A 245 7.56 12.93 16.33
N TYR A 246 8.39 12.47 15.40
CA TYR A 246 8.27 12.76 13.98
C TYR A 246 7.60 11.58 13.27
N THR A 247 6.27 11.57 13.31
CA THR A 247 5.44 10.41 12.90
C THR A 247 5.74 9.92 11.49
N LEU A 248 6.02 10.81 10.52
CA LEU A 248 6.35 10.41 9.14
C LEU A 248 7.66 9.61 9.06
N VAL A 249 8.63 9.90 9.93
CA VAL A 249 9.88 9.15 10.01
C VAL A 249 9.64 7.81 10.69
N ILE A 250 8.85 7.77 11.77
CA ILE A 250 8.46 6.52 12.46
C ILE A 250 7.70 5.58 11.52
N GLU A 251 6.71 6.08 10.79
CA GLU A 251 5.94 5.29 9.82
C GLU A 251 6.86 4.69 8.76
N LYS A 252 7.78 5.48 8.20
CA LYS A 252 8.74 5.00 7.20
C LYS A 252 9.77 4.04 7.78
N LEU A 253 10.20 4.23 9.02
CA LEU A 253 11.06 3.29 9.75
C LEU A 253 10.33 1.96 9.97
N ASN A 254 9.07 1.95 10.41
CA ASN A 254 8.29 0.72 10.58
C ASN A 254 8.18 -0.07 9.25
N GLU A 255 7.82 0.60 8.15
CA GLU A 255 7.80 -0.02 6.81
C GLU A 255 9.17 -0.61 6.44
N SER A 256 10.23 0.18 6.58
CA SER A 256 11.56 -0.21 6.12
C SER A 256 12.16 -1.32 6.99
N MET A 257 11.95 -1.27 8.30
CA MET A 257 12.41 -2.29 9.25
C MET A 257 11.66 -3.61 9.06
N LYS A 258 10.35 -3.58 8.77
CA LYS A 258 9.58 -4.78 8.37
C LYS A 258 10.28 -5.47 7.19
N THR A 259 10.55 -4.74 6.11
CA THR A 259 11.20 -5.28 4.90
C THR A 259 12.60 -5.81 5.20
N VAL A 260 13.48 -4.98 5.79
CA VAL A 260 14.88 -5.36 6.06
C VAL A 260 14.95 -6.61 6.95
N ILE A 261 14.16 -6.68 8.02
CA ILE A 261 14.17 -7.80 8.96
C ILE A 261 13.63 -9.08 8.31
N THR A 262 12.54 -9.00 7.56
CA THR A 262 11.91 -10.17 6.94
C THR A 262 12.75 -10.72 5.80
N GLU A 263 13.32 -9.87 4.95
CA GLU A 263 14.24 -10.28 3.89
C GLU A 263 15.53 -10.91 4.46
N HIS A 264 16.12 -10.29 5.49
CA HIS A 264 17.29 -10.85 6.16
C HIS A 264 16.97 -12.18 6.86
N ALA A 265 15.78 -12.30 7.48
CA ALA A 265 15.33 -13.54 8.09
C ALA A 265 15.17 -14.64 7.04
N ALA A 266 14.42 -14.40 5.97
CA ALA A 266 14.18 -15.34 4.88
C ALA A 266 15.50 -15.80 4.23
N PHE A 267 16.42 -14.87 3.97
CA PHE A 267 17.76 -15.18 3.48
C PHE A 267 18.51 -16.12 4.43
N THR A 268 18.52 -15.79 5.72
CA THR A 268 19.28 -16.55 6.71
C THR A 268 18.70 -17.94 6.93
N ILE A 269 17.38 -18.06 7.02
CA ILE A 269 16.67 -19.34 7.19
C ILE A 269 16.92 -20.23 5.97
N THR A 270 16.74 -19.71 4.75
CA THR A 270 16.99 -20.45 3.50
C THR A 270 18.42 -20.97 3.43
N LYS A 271 19.38 -20.18 3.91
CA LYS A 271 20.80 -20.53 3.86
C LYS A 271 21.25 -21.50 4.94
N ARG A 272 20.58 -21.51 6.09
CA ARG A 272 21.00 -22.25 7.30
C ARG A 272 20.14 -23.48 7.59
N THR A 273 18.99 -23.62 6.94
CA THR A 273 18.08 -24.76 7.09
C THR A 273 17.90 -25.52 5.79
N THR A 274 17.00 -26.51 5.82
CA THR A 274 16.52 -27.23 4.64
C THR A 274 15.43 -26.47 3.89
N ALA A 275 14.91 -25.35 4.42
CA ALA A 275 13.93 -24.51 3.73
C ALA A 275 14.53 -23.92 2.45
N LYS A 276 13.74 -23.85 1.38
CA LYS A 276 14.19 -23.37 0.08
C LYS A 276 13.22 -22.36 -0.47
N GLY A 277 13.76 -21.29 -1.06
CA GLY A 277 12.99 -20.30 -1.79
C GLY A 277 12.09 -19.43 -0.92
N LEU A 278 12.42 -19.27 0.37
CA LEU A 278 11.65 -18.38 1.23
C LEU A 278 11.84 -16.92 0.82
N THR A 279 10.75 -16.19 0.79
CA THR A 279 10.70 -14.73 0.62
C THR A 279 10.45 -14.04 1.97
N GLY A 280 10.54 -12.71 2.02
CA GLY A 280 10.18 -11.96 3.23
C GLY A 280 8.71 -12.11 3.63
N SER A 281 7.81 -12.36 2.66
CA SER A 281 6.38 -12.57 2.92
C SER A 281 6.11 -13.90 3.65
N ASP A 282 6.88 -14.95 3.34
CA ASP A 282 6.73 -16.28 3.96
C ASP A 282 7.03 -16.30 5.47
N VAL A 283 7.79 -15.32 5.95
CA VAL A 283 8.20 -15.22 7.36
C VAL A 283 7.32 -14.25 8.16
N LEU A 284 6.32 -13.62 7.54
CA LEU A 284 5.33 -12.78 8.21
C LEU A 284 4.14 -13.59 8.74
N ALA A 285 3.26 -12.93 9.48
CA ALA A 285 2.02 -13.54 9.95
C ALA A 285 0.99 -13.69 8.81
N SER A 286 0.38 -14.87 8.73
CA SER A 286 -0.57 -15.28 7.68
C SER A 286 -2.03 -14.91 7.98
N ASN A 287 -2.32 -14.31 9.13
CA ASN A 287 -3.69 -14.04 9.58
C ASN A 287 -4.04 -12.55 9.61
N LEU A 288 -5.26 -12.22 9.19
CA LEU A 288 -5.83 -10.88 9.35
C LEU A 288 -6.16 -10.60 10.82
N SER A 289 -5.69 -9.46 11.32
CA SER A 289 -6.05 -9.00 12.65
C SER A 289 -7.53 -8.57 12.71
N LYS A 290 -8.12 -8.61 13.91
CA LYS A 290 -9.52 -8.21 14.11
C LYS A 290 -9.72 -6.71 13.83
N GLU A 291 -8.69 -5.92 14.08
CA GLU A 291 -8.62 -4.48 13.87
C GLU A 291 -8.76 -4.17 12.38
N VAL A 292 -8.00 -4.87 11.50
CA VAL A 292 -8.10 -4.72 10.05
C VAL A 292 -9.52 -5.03 9.57
N LEU A 293 -10.09 -6.17 10.01
CA LEU A 293 -11.43 -6.57 9.60
C LEU A 293 -12.53 -5.60 10.08
N ASN A 294 -12.34 -4.98 11.24
CA ASN A 294 -13.26 -3.98 11.76
C ASN A 294 -13.17 -2.66 10.97
N LEU A 295 -11.95 -2.19 10.74
CA LEU A 295 -11.67 -1.01 9.92
C LEU A 295 -12.26 -1.16 8.51
N ASP A 296 -11.98 -2.29 7.84
CA ASP A 296 -12.50 -2.61 6.50
C ASP A 296 -14.02 -2.52 6.43
N ARG A 297 -14.72 -3.13 7.38
CA ARG A 297 -16.19 -3.12 7.44
C ARG A 297 -16.74 -1.71 7.64
N GLN A 298 -16.10 -0.90 8.49
CA GLN A 298 -16.52 0.48 8.75
C GLN A 298 -16.29 1.36 7.52
N LEU A 299 -15.09 1.31 6.93
CA LEU A 299 -14.75 2.03 5.71
C LEU A 299 -15.71 1.68 4.56
N TYR A 300 -15.95 0.39 4.33
CA TYR A 300 -16.89 -0.07 3.32
C TYR A 300 -18.31 0.44 3.56
N LYS A 301 -18.78 0.46 4.81
CA LYS A 301 -20.11 0.97 5.16
C LYS A 301 -20.25 2.46 4.82
N ILE A 302 -19.21 3.25 5.06
CA ILE A 302 -19.18 4.69 4.77
C ILE A 302 -19.14 4.92 3.26
N ALA A 303 -18.19 4.30 2.57
CA ALA A 303 -17.84 4.64 1.19
C ALA A 303 -18.68 3.94 0.10
N LYS A 304 -19.38 2.85 0.43
CA LYS A 304 -20.21 2.13 -0.56
C LYS A 304 -21.26 3.05 -1.18
N GLY A 305 -21.47 2.92 -2.49
CA GLY A 305 -22.55 3.61 -3.20
C GLY A 305 -22.18 4.97 -3.81
N ILE A 306 -20.99 5.50 -3.56
CA ILE A 306 -20.53 6.73 -4.23
C ILE A 306 -20.25 6.42 -5.70
N ASN A 307 -21.05 6.99 -6.59
CA ASN A 307 -20.89 6.83 -8.04
C ASN A 307 -20.49 8.16 -8.69
N THR A 308 -19.20 8.35 -8.95
CA THR A 308 -18.65 9.62 -9.48
C THR A 308 -19.26 9.99 -10.82
N LEU A 309 -19.34 9.02 -11.74
CA LEU A 309 -19.80 9.26 -13.10
C LEU A 309 -21.26 9.70 -13.15
N SER A 310 -22.08 9.30 -12.18
CA SER A 310 -23.48 9.72 -12.12
C SER A 310 -23.66 11.22 -11.82
N TYR A 311 -22.66 11.87 -11.21
CA TYR A 311 -22.68 13.30 -10.91
C TYR A 311 -21.95 14.13 -11.97
N ILE A 312 -20.84 13.61 -12.51
CA ILE A 312 -20.01 14.32 -13.52
C ILE A 312 -20.64 14.30 -14.93
N ASN A 313 -21.48 13.31 -15.25
CA ASN A 313 -22.12 13.27 -16.57
C ASN A 313 -23.19 14.38 -16.70
N PRO A 314 -23.11 15.29 -17.70
CA PRO A 314 -24.12 16.32 -17.89
C PRO A 314 -25.49 15.72 -18.21
N THR A 315 -26.53 16.22 -17.54
CA THR A 315 -27.93 15.80 -17.74
C THR A 315 -28.51 16.30 -19.06
N ASN A 316 -28.00 17.42 -19.59
CA ASN A 316 -28.43 18.06 -20.83
C ASN A 316 -27.48 17.82 -22.03
N LEU A 317 -26.56 16.86 -21.96
CA LEU A 317 -25.52 16.63 -22.99
C LEU A 317 -26.06 16.58 -24.42
N LYS A 318 -27.18 15.86 -24.65
CA LYS A 318 -27.78 15.72 -25.99
C LYS A 318 -28.34 17.05 -26.52
N GLN A 319 -28.86 17.90 -25.65
CA GLN A 319 -29.37 19.22 -25.99
C GLN A 319 -28.22 20.16 -26.34
N GLU A 320 -27.19 20.17 -25.51
CA GLU A 320 -25.99 20.99 -25.72
C GLU A 320 -25.24 20.59 -26.98
N LYS A 321 -25.13 19.29 -27.29
CA LYS A 321 -24.57 18.81 -28.56
C LYS A 321 -25.29 19.42 -29.78
N ARG A 322 -26.63 19.38 -29.81
CA ARG A 322 -27.41 19.94 -30.92
C ARG A 322 -27.23 21.45 -31.05
N ARG A 323 -27.22 22.17 -29.92
CA ARG A 323 -27.03 23.62 -29.90
C ARG A 323 -25.64 24.00 -30.40
N PHE A 324 -24.61 23.33 -29.89
CA PHE A 324 -23.23 23.54 -30.29
C PHE A 324 -23.01 23.27 -31.79
N LEU A 325 -23.42 22.11 -32.29
CA LEU A 325 -23.23 21.75 -33.71
C LEU A 325 -24.02 22.66 -34.67
N SER A 326 -25.07 23.34 -34.20
CA SER A 326 -25.76 24.35 -35.01
C SER A 326 -24.98 25.67 -35.14
N LYS A 327 -24.08 25.96 -34.19
CA LYS A 327 -23.32 27.22 -34.08
C LYS A 327 -21.93 26.99 -33.45
N PRO A 328 -21.04 26.18 -34.07
CA PRO A 328 -19.82 25.69 -33.43
C PRO A 328 -18.81 26.81 -33.09
N TYR A 329 -18.87 27.94 -33.80
CA TYR A 329 -17.94 29.06 -33.59
C TYR A 329 -18.40 30.11 -32.56
N SER A 330 -19.69 30.11 -32.19
CA SER A 330 -20.27 31.20 -31.37
C SER A 330 -21.00 30.73 -30.12
N TYR A 331 -21.24 29.43 -29.99
CA TYR A 331 -21.93 28.86 -28.83
C TYR A 331 -20.97 28.05 -27.96
N GLN A 332 -20.92 28.36 -26.68
CA GLN A 332 -20.19 27.59 -25.67
C GLN A 332 -21.19 26.67 -24.93
N PRO A 333 -20.99 25.35 -24.89
CA PRO A 333 -21.89 24.43 -24.21
C PRO A 333 -22.07 24.77 -22.73
N GLN A 334 -23.32 24.77 -22.26
CA GLN A 334 -23.67 25.05 -20.87
C GLN A 334 -24.18 23.77 -20.21
N PHE A 335 -23.28 23.00 -19.61
CA PHE A 335 -23.61 21.71 -19.01
C PHE A 335 -24.31 21.85 -17.66
N THR A 336 -25.34 21.03 -17.43
CA THR A 336 -26.05 20.95 -16.15
C THR A 336 -25.86 19.60 -15.48
N TYR A 337 -25.60 19.60 -14.17
CA TYR A 337 -25.23 18.42 -13.41
C TYR A 337 -26.26 18.05 -12.35
N ARG A 338 -26.19 16.80 -11.88
CA ARG A 338 -27.03 16.30 -10.80
C ARG A 338 -26.52 16.84 -9.46
N GLN A 339 -27.45 17.22 -8.59
CA GLN A 339 -27.12 17.61 -7.21
C GLN A 339 -26.60 16.43 -6.39
N LEU A 340 -25.59 16.68 -5.57
CA LEU A 340 -24.97 15.69 -4.70
C LEU A 340 -25.95 15.29 -3.58
N ASP A 341 -26.18 13.99 -3.43
CA ASP A 341 -27.11 13.42 -2.44
C ASP A 341 -26.35 12.85 -1.22
N LEU A 342 -25.44 13.65 -0.67
CA LEU A 342 -24.72 13.37 0.58
C LEU A 342 -24.20 14.68 1.20
N ASP A 343 -23.99 14.67 2.51
CA ASP A 343 -23.31 15.75 3.23
C ASP A 343 -21.77 15.56 3.14
N PRO A 344 -21.04 16.43 2.42
CA PRO A 344 -19.61 16.27 2.20
C PRO A 344 -18.77 16.39 3.47
N TYR A 345 -19.20 17.27 4.40
CA TYR A 345 -18.48 17.50 5.65
C TYR A 345 -18.59 16.26 6.54
N LYS A 346 -19.83 15.79 6.77
CA LYS A 346 -20.09 14.59 7.56
C LYS A 346 -19.41 13.35 6.99
N PHE A 347 -19.36 13.24 5.66
CA PHE A 347 -18.68 12.12 5.01
C PHE A 347 -17.17 12.11 5.30
N ARG A 348 -16.48 13.25 5.14
CA ARG A 348 -15.05 13.38 5.44
C ARG A 348 -14.76 13.15 6.91
N GLU A 349 -15.60 13.70 7.80
CA GLU A 349 -15.49 13.46 9.24
C GLU A 349 -15.56 11.97 9.59
N GLN A 350 -16.50 11.23 8.98
CA GLN A 350 -16.63 9.79 9.21
C GLN A 350 -15.40 9.01 8.73
N LEU A 351 -14.79 9.42 7.62
CA LEU A 351 -13.57 8.78 7.11
C LEU A 351 -12.37 9.00 8.05
N TYR A 352 -12.14 10.23 8.50
CA TYR A 352 -10.98 10.58 9.33
C TYR A 352 -11.09 10.10 10.78
N ARG A 353 -12.28 9.68 11.23
CA ARG A 353 -12.49 9.04 12.54
C ARG A 353 -12.20 7.54 12.54
N LEU A 354 -11.87 6.95 11.40
CA LEU A 354 -11.54 5.52 11.32
C LEU A 354 -10.22 5.24 12.07
N PRO A 355 -10.16 4.19 12.91
CA PRO A 355 -9.01 3.94 13.80
C PRO A 355 -7.85 3.24 13.07
N VAL A 356 -7.29 3.89 12.04
CA VAL A 356 -6.25 3.32 11.18
C VAL A 356 -4.94 3.12 11.94
N GLU A 357 -4.67 3.95 12.95
CA GLU A 357 -3.53 3.85 13.86
C GLU A 357 -3.44 2.51 14.61
N THR A 358 -4.57 1.80 14.75
CA THR A 358 -4.60 0.48 15.42
C THR A 358 -4.07 -0.66 14.56
N ILE A 359 -3.87 -0.42 13.26
CA ILE A 359 -3.35 -1.42 12.31
C ILE A 359 -1.84 -1.49 12.43
N ARG A 360 -1.32 -2.67 12.78
CA ARG A 360 0.12 -2.89 13.03
C ARG A 360 0.93 -3.15 11.77
N ASP A 361 0.35 -3.85 10.80
CA ASP A 361 1.01 -4.13 9.53
C ASP A 361 1.14 -2.82 8.75
N ALA A 362 2.37 -2.31 8.65
CA ALA A 362 2.67 -0.97 8.14
C ALA A 362 2.12 -0.75 6.72
N ASP A 363 2.28 -1.73 5.83
CA ASP A 363 1.83 -1.61 4.43
C ASP A 363 0.32 -1.64 4.31
N VAL A 364 -0.35 -2.49 5.12
CA VAL A 364 -1.81 -2.52 5.19
C VAL A 364 -2.33 -1.19 5.76
N GLN A 365 -1.73 -0.68 6.84
CA GLN A 365 -2.09 0.60 7.43
C GLN A 365 -1.99 1.73 6.39
N LYS A 366 -0.85 1.82 5.69
CA LYS A 366 -0.60 2.79 4.63
C LYS A 366 -1.63 2.69 3.51
N MET A 367 -1.96 1.48 3.06
CA MET A 367 -2.99 1.26 2.05
C MET A 367 -4.34 1.84 2.48
N TYR A 368 -4.78 1.59 3.72
CA TYR A 368 -6.03 2.15 4.24
C TYR A 368 -5.98 3.68 4.36
N ARG A 369 -4.88 4.27 4.84
CA ARG A 369 -4.70 5.73 4.88
C ARG A 369 -4.86 6.34 3.48
N LYS A 370 -4.15 5.79 2.49
CA LYS A 370 -4.23 6.27 1.11
C LYS A 370 -5.62 6.15 0.51
N VAL A 371 -6.35 5.06 0.79
CA VAL A 371 -7.74 4.89 0.33
C VAL A 371 -8.66 5.94 0.97
N ILE A 372 -8.52 6.19 2.27
CA ILE A 372 -9.28 7.21 3.00
C ILE A 372 -9.04 8.60 2.40
N ASP A 373 -7.77 8.97 2.18
CA ASP A 373 -7.42 10.25 1.59
C ASP A 373 -7.95 10.38 0.17
N GLN A 374 -7.83 9.34 -0.65
CA GLN A 374 -8.37 9.36 -2.00
C GLN A 374 -9.89 9.53 -2.00
N LEU A 375 -10.62 8.89 -1.07
CA LEU A 375 -12.06 9.07 -0.94
C LEU A 375 -12.43 10.49 -0.51
N ALA A 376 -11.64 11.13 0.34
CA ALA A 376 -11.83 12.54 0.70
C ALA A 376 -11.62 13.47 -0.51
N VAL A 377 -10.51 13.30 -1.27
CA VAL A 377 -10.25 14.06 -2.51
C VAL A 377 -11.36 13.84 -3.54
N ARG A 378 -11.89 12.62 -3.62
CA ARG A 378 -13.02 12.30 -4.50
C ARG A 378 -14.26 13.11 -4.17
N ILE A 379 -14.53 13.37 -2.88
CA ILE A 379 -15.65 14.20 -2.46
C ILE A 379 -15.39 15.67 -2.80
N ASP A 380 -14.17 16.17 -2.63
CA ASP A 380 -13.80 17.54 -3.04
C ASP A 380 -14.04 17.74 -4.55
N LEU A 381 -13.67 16.76 -5.37
CA LEU A 381 -13.97 16.73 -6.80
C LEU A 381 -15.48 16.78 -7.08
N LEU A 382 -16.31 16.04 -6.33
CA LEU A 382 -17.76 16.05 -6.53
C LEU A 382 -18.42 17.36 -6.09
N CYS A 383 -17.90 18.01 -5.05
CA CYS A 383 -18.44 19.28 -4.53
C CYS A 383 -18.16 20.46 -5.47
N SER A 384 -17.08 20.39 -6.23
CA SER A 384 -16.63 21.45 -7.14
C SER A 384 -17.22 21.32 -8.56
N ILE A 385 -18.07 20.32 -8.84
CA ILE A 385 -18.66 20.13 -10.19
C ILE A 385 -19.36 21.41 -10.66
N GLY A 386 -18.94 21.91 -11.82
CA GLY A 386 -19.49 23.11 -12.44
C GLY A 386 -18.89 24.42 -11.94
N THR A 387 -17.84 24.37 -11.12
CA THR A 387 -17.05 25.54 -10.69
C THR A 387 -15.62 25.46 -11.24
N ASP A 388 -14.90 26.59 -11.20
CA ASP A 388 -13.49 26.65 -11.63
C ASP A 388 -12.56 25.80 -10.76
N GLU A 389 -12.97 25.49 -9.52
CA GLU A 389 -12.22 24.62 -8.60
C GLU A 389 -12.19 23.15 -9.06
N PHE A 390 -13.11 22.74 -9.94
CA PHE A 390 -13.21 21.35 -10.39
C PHE A 390 -11.93 20.88 -11.07
N LEU A 391 -11.33 21.72 -11.91
CA LEU A 391 -10.09 21.38 -12.63
C LEU A 391 -8.96 21.07 -11.65
N TYR A 392 -8.76 21.89 -10.63
CA TYR A 392 -7.74 21.66 -9.60
C TYR A 392 -7.97 20.34 -8.85
N ASN A 393 -9.21 20.03 -8.50
CA ASN A 393 -9.54 18.76 -7.87
C ASN A 393 -9.39 17.57 -8.84
N SER A 394 -9.66 17.76 -10.13
CA SER A 394 -9.44 16.72 -11.14
C SER A 394 -7.96 16.45 -11.34
N LEU A 395 -7.13 17.49 -11.37
CA LEU A 395 -5.66 17.39 -11.42
C LEU A 395 -5.13 16.67 -10.17
N ARG A 396 -5.63 17.01 -8.98
CA ARG A 396 -5.24 16.33 -7.73
C ARG A 396 -5.63 14.85 -7.72
N TYR A 397 -6.78 14.49 -8.31
CA TYR A 397 -7.30 13.12 -8.27
C TYR A 397 -6.77 12.21 -9.40
N TYR A 398 -6.75 12.70 -10.64
CA TYR A 398 -6.36 11.93 -11.83
C TYR A 398 -4.98 12.32 -12.39
N GLY A 399 -4.43 13.46 -12.00
CA GLY A 399 -3.22 14.03 -12.58
C GLY A 399 -3.47 14.82 -13.86
N GLN A 400 -2.38 15.10 -14.57
CA GLN A 400 -2.33 15.68 -15.91
C GLN A 400 -1.38 14.86 -16.80
N PRO A 401 -1.56 14.88 -18.13
CA PRO A 401 -0.59 14.27 -19.04
C PRO A 401 0.75 15.00 -18.93
N ASP A 402 1.83 14.24 -18.82
CA ASP A 402 3.19 14.80 -18.87
C ASP A 402 3.69 14.96 -20.33
N GLU A 403 4.90 15.51 -20.51
CA GLU A 403 5.49 15.72 -21.84
C GLU A 403 5.61 14.41 -22.65
N ARG A 404 5.84 13.27 -21.99
CA ARG A 404 5.94 11.97 -22.66
C ARG A 404 4.57 11.46 -23.07
N ASP A 405 3.57 11.61 -22.21
CA ASP A 405 2.17 11.28 -22.53
C ASP A 405 1.72 12.04 -23.80
N ILE A 406 2.03 13.34 -23.86
CA ILE A 406 1.71 14.22 -25.01
C ILE A 406 2.49 13.80 -26.26
N ALA A 407 3.79 13.53 -26.13
CA ALA A 407 4.63 13.11 -27.26
C ALA A 407 4.17 11.76 -27.84
N ASN A 408 3.83 10.79 -26.98
CA ASN A 408 3.29 9.49 -27.38
C ASN A 408 1.96 9.67 -28.13
N ALA A 409 1.07 10.54 -27.64
CA ALA A 409 -0.19 10.83 -28.31
C ALA A 409 0.04 11.45 -29.71
N LYS A 410 0.88 12.48 -29.82
CA LYS A 410 1.20 13.14 -31.10
C LYS A 410 1.84 12.16 -32.08
N PHE A 411 2.76 11.30 -31.63
CA PHE A 411 3.34 10.21 -32.42
C PHE A 411 2.28 9.27 -33.00
N ILE A 412 1.31 8.83 -32.18
CA ILE A 412 0.21 7.97 -32.62
C ILE A 412 -0.63 8.65 -33.71
N LEU A 413 -0.89 9.94 -33.56
CA LEU A 413 -1.76 10.69 -34.47
C LEU A 413 -1.16 10.83 -35.88
N HIS A 414 0.17 10.80 -36.00
CA HIS A 414 0.88 10.81 -37.29
C HIS A 414 0.73 9.51 -38.11
N ALA A 415 0.27 8.40 -37.52
CA ALA A 415 0.15 7.13 -38.24
C ALA A 415 -0.90 7.22 -39.37
N CYS A 416 -0.54 6.85 -40.60
CA CYS A 416 -1.49 6.82 -41.71
C CYS A 416 -2.56 5.71 -41.53
N ILE A 417 -3.80 6.00 -41.90
CA ILE A 417 -4.86 4.99 -41.94
C ILE A 417 -4.52 4.01 -43.08
N TYR A 418 -4.44 2.72 -42.76
CA TYR A 418 -4.03 1.67 -43.71
C TYR A 418 -5.10 0.58 -43.90
N LYS A 419 -6.18 0.61 -43.11
CA LYS A 419 -7.35 -0.29 -43.23
C LYS A 419 -8.63 0.54 -43.15
N GLU A 420 -9.56 0.28 -44.08
CA GLU A 420 -10.88 0.88 -44.03
C GLU A 420 -11.68 0.37 -42.83
N GLN A 421 -12.50 1.26 -42.25
CA GLN A 421 -13.40 0.88 -41.17
C GLN A 421 -14.58 0.08 -41.71
N GLN A 422 -14.83 -1.08 -41.09
CA GLN A 422 -16.01 -1.87 -41.42
C GLN A 422 -17.28 -1.16 -40.96
N PRO A 423 -18.40 -1.30 -41.68
CA PRO A 423 -19.67 -0.71 -41.27
C PRO A 423 -20.18 -1.36 -39.97
N ALA A 424 -20.58 -0.51 -39.01
CA ALA A 424 -21.14 -0.93 -37.74
C ALA A 424 -22.60 -1.41 -37.90
N ASN A 425 -22.78 -2.68 -38.26
CA ASN A 425 -24.09 -3.26 -38.58
C ASN A 425 -24.78 -3.94 -37.39
N ILE A 426 -24.04 -4.30 -36.34
CA ILE A 426 -24.57 -5.02 -35.18
C ILE A 426 -25.38 -4.05 -34.32
N SER A 427 -26.61 -4.43 -33.97
CA SER A 427 -27.48 -3.60 -33.14
C SER A 427 -27.16 -3.75 -31.65
N ALA A 428 -27.62 -2.79 -30.84
CA ALA A 428 -27.53 -2.90 -29.38
C ALA A 428 -28.25 -4.13 -28.81
N LYS A 429 -29.30 -4.63 -29.48
CA LYS A 429 -30.01 -5.85 -29.07
C LYS A 429 -29.13 -7.08 -29.27
N ASP A 430 -28.47 -7.18 -30.42
CA ASP A 430 -27.57 -8.30 -30.74
C ASP A 430 -26.33 -8.25 -29.83
N ALA A 431 -25.80 -7.06 -29.55
CA ALA A 431 -24.73 -6.87 -28.59
C ALA A 431 -25.10 -7.36 -27.18
N ILE A 432 -26.34 -7.12 -26.73
CA ILE A 432 -26.84 -7.63 -25.44
C ILE A 432 -26.82 -9.16 -25.41
N GLU A 433 -27.26 -9.82 -26.48
CA GLU A 433 -27.20 -11.28 -26.55
C GLU A 433 -25.76 -11.79 -26.58
N ALA A 434 -24.86 -11.13 -27.30
CA ALA A 434 -23.44 -11.46 -27.28
C ALA A 434 -22.81 -11.33 -25.88
N PHE A 435 -23.12 -10.26 -25.14
CA PHE A 435 -22.69 -10.12 -23.74
C PHE A 435 -23.23 -11.22 -22.83
N LYS A 436 -24.48 -11.67 -23.03
CA LYS A 436 -25.05 -12.79 -22.27
C LYS A 436 -24.34 -14.11 -22.57
N LEU A 437 -24.04 -14.37 -23.84
CA LEU A 437 -23.29 -15.55 -24.26
C LEU A 437 -21.88 -15.53 -23.67
N ALA A 438 -21.18 -14.40 -23.75
CA ALA A 438 -19.86 -14.24 -23.14
C ALA A 438 -19.90 -14.38 -21.61
N ALA A 439 -20.94 -13.86 -20.94
CA ALA A 439 -21.09 -14.03 -19.48
C ALA A 439 -21.32 -15.48 -19.07
N ALA A 440 -22.11 -16.23 -19.86
CA ALA A 440 -22.29 -17.66 -19.66
C ALA A 440 -20.98 -18.43 -19.88
N ASP A 441 -20.19 -18.04 -20.88
CA ASP A 441 -18.88 -18.63 -21.17
C ASP A 441 -17.84 -18.36 -20.05
N TYR A 442 -17.96 -17.25 -19.33
CA TYR A 442 -17.16 -16.96 -18.14
C TYR A 442 -17.68 -17.64 -16.86
N ASP A 443 -18.86 -18.25 -16.89
CA ASP A 443 -19.60 -18.74 -15.70
C ASP A 443 -19.78 -17.66 -14.62
N ILE A 444 -20.01 -16.41 -15.07
CA ILE A 444 -20.23 -15.27 -14.16
C ILE A 444 -21.72 -14.90 -14.17
N PRO A 445 -22.42 -14.99 -13.03
CA PRO A 445 -23.81 -14.56 -12.96
C PRO A 445 -23.89 -13.03 -13.06
N CYS A 446 -24.39 -12.53 -14.19
CA CYS A 446 -24.55 -11.10 -14.42
C CYS A 446 -25.87 -10.76 -15.13
N LYS A 447 -26.28 -9.50 -15.03
CA LYS A 447 -27.47 -8.98 -15.70
C LYS A 447 -27.04 -8.06 -16.84
N VAL A 448 -27.50 -8.32 -18.06
CA VAL A 448 -27.26 -7.44 -19.21
C VAL A 448 -28.54 -6.65 -19.53
N VAL A 449 -28.48 -5.32 -19.51
CA VAL A 449 -29.65 -4.43 -19.69
C VAL A 449 -29.36 -3.27 -20.63
N SER A 450 -30.39 -2.71 -21.25
CA SER A 450 -30.27 -1.45 -22.01
C SER A 450 -30.35 -0.23 -21.09
N SER A 451 -29.55 0.82 -21.35
CA SER A 451 -29.61 2.10 -20.62
C SER A 451 -29.44 3.30 -21.55
N LYS A 452 -30.39 4.23 -21.52
CA LYS A 452 -30.38 5.47 -22.33
C LYS A 452 -29.52 6.59 -21.75
N GLN A 453 -29.00 6.42 -20.52
CA GLN A 453 -28.24 7.42 -19.76
C GLN A 453 -26.71 7.32 -19.98
N LEU A 454 -26.25 6.40 -20.83
CA LEU A 454 -24.83 6.20 -21.10
C LEU A 454 -24.32 7.14 -22.20
N ILE A 455 -23.14 7.72 -21.96
CA ILE A 455 -22.33 8.38 -22.99
C ILE A 455 -21.54 7.33 -23.78
N ALA A 456 -20.99 6.33 -23.07
CA ALA A 456 -20.29 5.19 -23.67
C ALA A 456 -21.27 4.20 -24.35
N ARG A 457 -20.70 3.29 -25.14
CA ARG A 457 -21.45 2.25 -25.86
C ARG A 457 -21.93 1.13 -24.93
N ALA A 458 -21.10 0.74 -23.96
CA ALA A 458 -21.47 -0.11 -22.83
C ALA A 458 -20.74 0.35 -21.56
N MET A 459 -21.10 -0.23 -20.40
CA MET A 459 -20.48 0.02 -19.11
C MET A 459 -20.86 -1.08 -18.11
N VAL A 460 -19.92 -1.53 -17.28
CA VAL A 460 -20.21 -2.35 -16.09
C VAL A 460 -20.50 -1.50 -14.85
N SER A 461 -21.51 -1.89 -14.09
CA SER A 461 -21.86 -1.31 -12.79
C SER A 461 -22.27 -2.42 -11.82
N GLY A 462 -21.36 -2.82 -10.94
CA GLY A 462 -21.51 -4.04 -10.14
C GLY A 462 -21.60 -5.26 -11.07
N LYS A 463 -22.58 -6.14 -10.86
CA LYS A 463 -22.85 -7.30 -11.74
C LYS A 463 -23.79 -6.99 -12.91
N VAL A 464 -23.92 -5.73 -13.29
CA VAL A 464 -24.83 -5.30 -14.36
C VAL A 464 -24.04 -4.69 -15.52
N ILE A 465 -24.12 -5.31 -16.69
CA ILE A 465 -23.64 -4.75 -17.95
C ILE A 465 -24.76 -3.91 -18.56
N LYS A 466 -24.49 -2.63 -18.79
CA LYS A 466 -25.45 -1.69 -19.38
C LYS A 466 -25.02 -1.36 -20.82
N VAL A 467 -25.89 -1.56 -21.79
CA VAL A 467 -25.64 -1.28 -23.22
C VAL A 467 -26.48 -0.08 -23.66
N ASN A 468 -25.88 0.85 -24.41
CA ASN A 468 -26.59 2.00 -24.96
C ASN A 468 -27.46 1.56 -26.16
N PRO A 469 -28.80 1.72 -26.11
CA PRO A 469 -29.69 1.24 -27.17
C PRO A 469 -29.51 1.95 -28.52
N ASN A 470 -28.83 3.11 -28.53
CA ASN A 470 -28.57 3.89 -29.74
C ASN A 470 -27.22 3.56 -30.40
N SER A 471 -26.42 2.65 -29.82
CA SER A 471 -25.12 2.29 -30.36
C SER A 471 -25.23 1.19 -31.42
N ARG A 472 -24.33 1.25 -32.40
CA ARG A 472 -24.07 0.17 -33.36
C ARG A 472 -22.64 -0.31 -33.24
N PHE A 473 -22.38 -1.55 -33.65
CA PHE A 473 -21.08 -2.19 -33.49
C PHE A 473 -20.61 -2.87 -34.78
N THR A 474 -19.31 -2.79 -35.02
CA THR A 474 -18.62 -3.78 -35.86
C THR A 474 -18.38 -5.03 -35.01
N GLN A 475 -18.00 -6.16 -35.64
CA GLN A 475 -17.68 -7.37 -34.89
C GLN A 475 -16.48 -7.14 -33.96
N GLY A 476 -15.37 -6.59 -34.49
CA GLY A 476 -14.19 -6.28 -33.68
C GLY A 476 -14.47 -5.31 -32.53
N ASP A 477 -15.32 -4.29 -32.73
CA ASP A 477 -15.71 -3.38 -31.66
C ASP A 477 -16.46 -4.10 -30.53
N LEU A 478 -17.35 -5.03 -30.88
CA LEU A 478 -18.14 -5.79 -29.92
C LEU A 478 -17.23 -6.72 -29.12
N ASP A 479 -16.33 -7.43 -29.80
CA ASP A 479 -15.40 -8.37 -29.16
C ASP A 479 -14.42 -7.63 -28.24
N ALA A 480 -13.88 -6.49 -28.69
CA ALA A 480 -13.07 -5.60 -27.85
C ALA A 480 -13.82 -5.17 -26.58
N LEU A 481 -15.08 -4.75 -26.74
CA LEU A 481 -15.88 -4.26 -25.63
C LEU A 481 -16.30 -5.37 -24.67
N ILE A 482 -16.46 -6.61 -25.14
CA ILE A 482 -16.63 -7.79 -24.29
C ILE A 482 -15.39 -7.99 -23.42
N HIS A 483 -14.20 -8.00 -24.00
CA HIS A 483 -12.97 -8.14 -23.22
C HIS A 483 -12.74 -6.97 -22.25
N HIS A 484 -13.09 -5.75 -22.65
CA HIS A 484 -12.98 -4.55 -21.82
C HIS A 484 -13.95 -4.58 -20.62
N GLU A 485 -15.25 -4.68 -20.89
CA GLU A 485 -16.29 -4.53 -19.88
C GLU A 485 -16.45 -5.81 -19.07
N LEU A 486 -16.57 -6.95 -19.75
CA LEU A 486 -16.76 -8.23 -19.08
C LEU A 486 -15.42 -8.79 -18.59
N GLY A 487 -14.42 -8.88 -19.49
CA GLY A 487 -13.15 -9.53 -19.20
C GLY A 487 -12.32 -8.85 -18.11
N VAL A 488 -12.48 -7.54 -17.90
CA VAL A 488 -11.80 -6.80 -16.82
C VAL A 488 -12.79 -6.27 -15.80
N HIS A 489 -13.64 -5.29 -16.14
CA HIS A 489 -14.44 -4.60 -15.11
C HIS A 489 -15.43 -5.50 -14.35
N LEU A 490 -16.07 -6.46 -15.03
CA LEU A 490 -16.94 -7.44 -14.36
C LEU A 490 -16.11 -8.47 -13.58
N VAL A 491 -15.06 -9.02 -14.19
CA VAL A 491 -14.14 -9.99 -13.55
C VAL A 491 -13.60 -9.43 -12.23
N THR A 492 -13.04 -8.23 -12.25
CA THR A 492 -12.49 -7.60 -11.05
C THR A 492 -13.56 -7.27 -10.02
N SER A 493 -14.77 -6.86 -10.45
CA SER A 493 -15.89 -6.64 -9.53
C SER A 493 -16.33 -7.92 -8.81
N VAL A 494 -16.37 -9.05 -9.51
CA VAL A 494 -16.78 -10.34 -8.93
C VAL A 494 -15.68 -10.93 -8.06
N ASN A 495 -14.42 -10.82 -8.47
CA ASN A 495 -13.29 -11.23 -7.64
C ASN A 495 -13.25 -10.43 -6.33
N ALA A 496 -13.46 -9.10 -6.38
CA ALA A 496 -13.48 -8.25 -5.19
C ALA A 496 -14.56 -8.65 -4.17
N GLU A 497 -15.69 -9.19 -4.62
CA GLU A 497 -16.75 -9.70 -3.73
C GLU A 497 -16.37 -11.00 -3.02
N ARG A 498 -15.40 -11.77 -3.57
CA ARG A 498 -14.89 -13.03 -3.01
C ARG A 498 -13.67 -12.83 -2.12
N GLN A 499 -13.17 -11.60 -2.00
CA GLN A 499 -12.05 -11.27 -1.13
C GLN A 499 -12.51 -11.10 0.33
N PRO A 500 -11.65 -11.43 1.30
CA PRO A 500 -11.96 -11.22 2.72
C PRO A 500 -12.03 -9.74 3.09
N LEU A 501 -11.32 -8.87 2.37
CA LEU A 501 -11.33 -7.42 2.53
C LEU A 501 -12.24 -6.74 1.50
N LYS A 502 -13.21 -5.97 1.97
CA LYS A 502 -14.19 -5.25 1.13
C LYS A 502 -13.62 -3.98 0.50
N ILE A 503 -12.47 -3.48 0.97
CA ILE A 503 -11.77 -2.35 0.38
C ILE A 503 -11.54 -2.52 -1.13
N LEU A 504 -11.29 -3.75 -1.58
CA LEU A 504 -11.09 -4.10 -3.00
C LEU A 504 -12.35 -3.89 -3.86
N GLN A 505 -13.54 -3.82 -3.26
CA GLN A 505 -14.78 -3.46 -3.94
C GLN A 505 -14.95 -1.95 -4.13
N LEU A 506 -14.39 -1.16 -3.19
CA LEU A 506 -14.35 0.31 -3.27
C LEU A 506 -13.33 0.75 -4.33
N GLY A 507 -12.19 0.07 -4.33
CA GLY A 507 -11.05 0.28 -5.22
C GLY A 507 -9.91 1.02 -4.53
N LEU A 508 -8.69 0.63 -4.88
CA LEU A 508 -7.44 1.20 -4.35
C LEU A 508 -7.04 2.47 -5.13
N PRO A 509 -6.19 3.33 -4.55
CA PRO A 509 -5.62 4.46 -5.27
C PRO A 509 -4.99 4.08 -6.60
N GLY A 510 -5.19 4.94 -7.60
CA GLY A 510 -4.77 4.66 -8.97
C GLY A 510 -5.63 3.63 -9.73
N ASN A 511 -6.70 3.06 -9.15
CA ASN A 511 -7.46 1.99 -9.83
C ASN A 511 -7.98 2.35 -11.22
N THR A 512 -8.33 3.61 -11.47
CA THR A 512 -8.82 4.03 -12.78
C THR A 512 -7.73 3.92 -13.84
N HIS A 513 -6.50 4.29 -13.49
CA HIS A 513 -5.35 4.15 -14.37
C HIS A 513 -5.10 2.68 -14.72
N THR A 514 -5.06 1.81 -13.70
CA THR A 514 -4.78 0.38 -13.85
C THR A 514 -5.90 -0.37 -14.56
N GLN A 515 -7.15 -0.22 -14.14
CA GLN A 515 -8.27 -0.96 -14.72
C GLN A 515 -8.52 -0.60 -16.19
N GLU A 516 -8.44 0.68 -16.55
CA GLU A 516 -8.62 1.10 -17.95
C GLU A 516 -7.42 0.62 -18.81
N GLY A 517 -6.21 0.65 -18.25
CA GLY A 517 -5.01 0.11 -18.90
C GLY A 517 -5.09 -1.39 -19.17
N LEU A 518 -5.43 -2.20 -18.15
CA LEU A 518 -5.62 -3.65 -18.27
C LEU A 518 -6.77 -4.00 -19.23
N ALA A 519 -7.85 -3.21 -19.23
CA ALA A 519 -8.95 -3.42 -20.16
C ALA A 519 -8.53 -3.21 -21.61
N ILE A 520 -7.76 -2.16 -21.92
CA ILE A 520 -7.25 -1.92 -23.28
C ILE A 520 -6.16 -2.94 -23.65
N LEU A 521 -5.32 -3.37 -22.69
CA LEU A 521 -4.41 -4.49 -22.91
C LEU A 521 -5.19 -5.75 -23.34
N CYS A 522 -6.31 -6.05 -22.70
CA CYS A 522 -7.17 -7.16 -23.09
C CYS A 522 -7.84 -6.95 -24.47
N GLU A 523 -8.23 -5.73 -24.83
CA GLU A 523 -8.64 -5.40 -26.21
C GLU A 523 -7.51 -5.79 -27.20
N HIS A 524 -6.27 -5.40 -26.91
CA HIS A 524 -5.09 -5.67 -27.74
C HIS A 524 -4.75 -7.16 -27.87
N LEU A 525 -4.65 -7.88 -26.75
CA LEU A 525 -4.29 -9.30 -26.72
C LEU A 525 -5.35 -10.19 -27.39
N SER A 526 -6.62 -9.75 -27.40
CA SER A 526 -7.67 -10.44 -28.14
C SER A 526 -7.61 -10.26 -29.67
N GLY A 527 -6.72 -9.40 -30.18
CA GLY A 527 -6.65 -9.02 -31.60
C GLY A 527 -7.65 -7.96 -32.03
N ASN A 528 -8.45 -7.42 -31.09
CA ASN A 528 -9.55 -6.48 -31.38
C ASN A 528 -9.20 -5.03 -31.01
N PHE A 529 -7.99 -4.58 -31.31
CA PHE A 529 -7.55 -3.21 -31.01
C PHE A 529 -7.03 -2.47 -32.27
N PRO A 530 -7.94 -1.89 -33.07
CA PRO A 530 -7.61 -1.27 -34.36
C PRO A 530 -6.97 0.12 -34.21
N LEU A 531 -6.31 0.61 -35.27
CA LEU A 531 -5.60 1.90 -35.26
C LEU A 531 -6.49 3.08 -34.91
N HIS A 532 -7.73 3.11 -35.41
CA HIS A 532 -8.66 4.19 -35.12
C HIS A 532 -8.95 4.30 -33.61
N ARG A 533 -9.04 3.16 -32.91
CA ARG A 533 -9.25 3.09 -31.47
C ARG A 533 -8.06 3.68 -30.72
N LEU A 534 -6.84 3.31 -31.11
CA LEU A 534 -5.60 3.87 -30.56
C LEU A 534 -5.51 5.39 -30.79
N LYS A 535 -5.88 5.86 -31.98
CA LYS A 535 -5.96 7.31 -32.28
C LYS A 535 -6.98 8.02 -31.42
N THR A 536 -8.17 7.47 -31.18
CA THR A 536 -9.15 8.05 -30.25
C THR A 536 -8.58 8.21 -28.84
N LEU A 537 -7.75 7.26 -28.37
CA LEU A 537 -7.07 7.40 -27.07
C LEU A 537 -6.04 8.54 -27.08
N ALA A 538 -5.27 8.68 -28.16
CA ALA A 538 -4.33 9.80 -28.31
C ALA A 538 -5.03 11.16 -28.40
N LEU A 539 -6.14 11.27 -29.13
CA LEU A 539 -6.94 12.50 -29.21
C LEU A 539 -7.49 12.92 -27.84
N ARG A 540 -7.82 11.96 -26.97
CA ARG A 540 -8.24 12.24 -25.59
C ARG A 540 -7.12 12.85 -24.76
N VAL A 541 -5.87 12.43 -24.95
CA VAL A 541 -4.71 13.06 -24.29
C VAL A 541 -4.57 14.50 -24.75
N VAL A 542 -4.62 14.75 -26.06
CA VAL A 542 -4.56 16.12 -26.63
C VAL A 542 -5.70 16.99 -26.12
N ALA A 543 -6.93 16.48 -26.04
CA ALA A 543 -8.06 17.24 -25.52
C ALA A 543 -7.90 17.62 -24.04
N VAL A 544 -7.27 16.75 -23.23
CA VAL A 544 -6.94 17.07 -21.83
C VAL A 544 -5.79 18.08 -21.76
N GLU A 545 -4.74 17.95 -22.59
CA GLU A 545 -3.64 18.92 -22.70
C GLU A 545 -4.18 20.32 -22.97
N MET A 546 -5.00 20.48 -24.01
CA MET A 546 -5.60 21.78 -24.37
C MET A 546 -6.42 22.36 -23.23
N MET A 547 -7.27 21.54 -22.61
CA MET A 547 -8.12 21.95 -21.49
C MET A 547 -7.30 22.41 -20.27
N VAL A 548 -6.22 21.71 -19.93
CA VAL A 548 -5.31 22.09 -18.84
C VAL A 548 -4.55 23.37 -19.16
N ASN A 549 -4.20 23.60 -20.43
CA ASN A 549 -3.53 24.81 -20.89
C ASN A 549 -4.45 26.05 -20.98
N GLY A 550 -5.74 25.89 -20.70
CA GLY A 550 -6.71 26.99 -20.67
C GLY A 550 -7.39 27.27 -22.01
N ASP A 551 -7.23 26.41 -23.01
CA ASP A 551 -8.04 26.47 -24.23
C ASP A 551 -9.52 26.28 -23.88
N ASN A 552 -10.42 26.95 -24.60
CA ASN A 552 -11.86 26.77 -24.37
C ASN A 552 -12.42 25.61 -25.20
N PHE A 553 -13.68 25.24 -24.95
CA PHE A 553 -14.34 24.13 -25.62
C PHE A 553 -14.28 24.25 -27.15
N ASN A 554 -14.46 25.46 -27.69
CA ASN A 554 -14.49 25.71 -29.13
C ASN A 554 -13.10 25.52 -29.73
N ASP A 555 -12.05 26.00 -29.06
CA ASP A 555 -10.67 25.88 -29.54
C ASP A 555 -10.26 24.42 -29.64
N CYS A 556 -10.55 23.62 -28.59
CA CYS A 556 -10.31 22.18 -28.62
C CYS A 556 -11.12 21.48 -29.71
N PHE A 557 -12.42 21.76 -29.81
CA PHE A 557 -13.26 21.17 -30.86
C PHE A 557 -12.73 21.49 -32.27
N ASN A 558 -12.36 22.74 -32.51
CA ASN A 558 -11.85 23.21 -33.80
C ASN A 558 -10.49 22.59 -34.12
N SER A 559 -9.59 22.46 -33.15
CA SER A 559 -8.31 21.78 -33.35
C SER A 559 -8.52 20.30 -33.69
N LEU A 560 -9.36 19.58 -32.95
CA LEU A 560 -9.70 18.18 -33.27
C LEU A 560 -10.27 18.05 -34.70
N ARG A 561 -11.15 18.98 -35.10
CA ARG A 561 -11.77 18.97 -36.42
C ARG A 561 -10.80 19.31 -37.56
N HIS A 562 -10.00 20.36 -37.39
CA HIS A 562 -9.22 20.93 -38.47
C HIS A 562 -7.77 20.42 -38.52
N ASP A 563 -7.13 20.22 -37.37
CA ASP A 563 -5.74 19.79 -37.30
C ASP A 563 -5.61 18.26 -37.35
N TYR A 564 -6.62 17.55 -36.85
CA TYR A 564 -6.63 16.09 -36.75
C TYR A 564 -7.70 15.40 -37.61
N ASP A 565 -8.45 16.16 -38.42
CA ASP A 565 -9.48 15.67 -39.36
C ASP A 565 -10.55 14.77 -38.71
N VAL A 566 -10.94 15.10 -37.48
CA VAL A 566 -11.96 14.36 -36.72
C VAL A 566 -13.36 14.87 -37.07
N CYS A 567 -14.30 13.96 -37.34
CA CYS A 567 -15.67 14.35 -37.66
C CYS A 567 -16.38 15.05 -36.48
N ASP A 568 -17.32 15.94 -36.79
CA ASP A 568 -18.03 16.79 -35.82
C ASP A 568 -18.60 16.02 -34.62
N ASP A 569 -19.16 14.84 -34.86
CA ASP A 569 -19.76 14.03 -33.80
C ASP A 569 -18.72 13.45 -32.83
N GLU A 570 -17.57 13.00 -33.33
CA GLU A 570 -16.47 12.46 -32.52
C GLU A 570 -15.70 13.58 -31.83
N ALA A 571 -15.37 14.66 -32.54
CA ALA A 571 -14.70 15.85 -32.00
C ALA A 571 -15.49 16.40 -30.81
N PHE A 572 -16.80 16.62 -30.96
CA PHE A 572 -17.65 17.06 -29.84
C PHE A 572 -17.62 16.08 -28.67
N THR A 573 -17.63 14.77 -28.94
CA THR A 573 -17.65 13.74 -27.89
C THR A 573 -16.35 13.72 -27.10
N ILE A 574 -15.20 13.86 -27.78
CA ILE A 574 -13.88 13.92 -27.13
C ILE A 574 -13.77 15.19 -26.31
N THR A 575 -14.09 16.36 -26.89
CA THR A 575 -14.08 17.64 -26.17
C THR A 575 -15.03 17.61 -24.97
N ALA A 576 -16.27 17.14 -25.12
CA ALA A 576 -17.23 17.07 -24.00
C ALA A 576 -16.78 16.14 -22.86
N ARG A 577 -15.98 15.11 -23.15
CA ARG A 577 -15.43 14.23 -22.10
C ARG A 577 -14.34 14.91 -21.28
N ALA A 578 -13.52 15.74 -21.90
CA ALA A 578 -12.48 16.53 -21.23
C ALA A 578 -13.07 17.76 -20.50
N TYR A 579 -14.02 18.47 -21.09
CA TYR A 579 -14.51 19.75 -20.53
C TYR A 579 -15.69 19.63 -19.55
N ARG A 580 -16.32 18.46 -19.44
CA ARG A 580 -17.38 18.24 -18.43
C ARG A 580 -16.85 18.41 -17.01
N GLY A 581 -17.75 18.71 -16.09
CA GLY A 581 -17.46 19.05 -14.70
C GLY A 581 -16.76 20.39 -14.49
N GLY A 582 -16.23 21.03 -15.54
CA GLY A 582 -15.33 22.19 -15.44
C GLY A 582 -13.88 21.86 -15.80
N GLY A 583 -13.59 20.63 -16.25
CA GLY A 583 -12.25 20.17 -16.60
C GLY A 583 -11.92 18.80 -16.00
N PHE A 584 -12.33 17.74 -16.68
CA PHE A 584 -12.20 16.35 -16.24
C PHE A 584 -11.02 15.63 -16.91
N THR A 585 -9.93 15.53 -16.17
CA THR A 585 -8.64 15.00 -16.64
C THR A 585 -8.56 13.48 -16.70
N LYS A 586 -9.59 12.72 -16.31
CA LYS A 586 -9.54 11.23 -16.32
C LYS A 586 -9.04 10.62 -17.65
N ASP A 587 -9.41 11.21 -18.77
CA ASP A 587 -9.37 10.52 -20.07
C ASP A 587 -7.95 10.29 -20.63
N PHE A 588 -6.91 11.00 -20.17
CA PHE A 588 -5.52 10.71 -20.58
C PHE A 588 -5.00 9.40 -19.98
N LEU A 589 -5.57 8.96 -18.85
CA LEU A 589 -5.17 7.73 -18.15
C LEU A 589 -5.41 6.46 -18.97
N TYR A 590 -6.25 6.50 -20.01
CA TYR A 590 -6.46 5.35 -20.87
C TYR A 590 -5.20 5.01 -21.68
N LEU A 591 -4.56 6.00 -22.30
CA LEU A 591 -3.34 5.76 -23.08
C LEU A 591 -2.15 5.47 -22.17
N ARG A 592 -2.01 6.25 -21.08
CA ARG A 592 -0.98 6.03 -20.07
C ARG A 592 -1.10 4.64 -19.42
N GLY A 593 -2.32 4.25 -19.06
CA GLY A 593 -2.60 2.95 -18.47
C GLY A 593 -2.32 1.80 -19.43
N LEU A 594 -2.64 1.94 -20.72
CA LEU A 594 -2.28 0.94 -21.72
C LEU A 594 -0.76 0.76 -21.79
N LYS A 595 -0.01 1.86 -21.81
CA LYS A 595 1.44 1.83 -21.85
C LYS A 595 2.01 1.07 -20.65
N ASP A 596 1.57 1.44 -19.45
CA ASP A 596 2.07 0.84 -18.21
C ASP A 596 1.63 -0.63 -18.09
N ALA A 597 0.40 -0.97 -18.52
CA ALA A 597 -0.07 -2.36 -18.57
C ALA A 597 0.73 -3.24 -19.53
N ILE A 598 1.10 -2.73 -20.71
CA ILE A 598 1.95 -3.47 -21.67
C ILE A 598 3.34 -3.69 -21.11
N GLN A 599 3.91 -2.68 -20.44
CA GLN A 599 5.22 -2.80 -19.82
C GLN A 599 5.19 -3.86 -18.71
N ALA A 600 4.21 -3.78 -17.80
CA ALA A 600 4.03 -4.74 -16.72
C ALA A 600 3.81 -6.16 -17.27
N TYR A 601 2.94 -6.34 -18.26
CA TYR A 601 2.68 -7.64 -18.89
C TYR A 601 3.93 -8.32 -19.45
N LYS A 602 4.93 -7.54 -19.90
CA LYS A 602 6.20 -8.09 -20.43
C LYS A 602 7.17 -8.51 -19.34
N THR A 603 7.10 -7.88 -18.17
CA THR A 603 8.13 -8.01 -17.12
C THR A 603 7.69 -8.82 -15.92
N GLU A 604 6.39 -8.93 -15.67
CA GLU A 604 5.85 -9.53 -14.45
C GLU A 604 4.48 -10.21 -14.66
N ASP A 605 4.08 -11.03 -13.69
CA ASP A 605 2.75 -11.62 -13.62
C ASP A 605 1.72 -10.59 -13.11
N LEU A 606 0.62 -10.42 -13.85
CA LEU A 606 -0.44 -9.45 -13.54
C LEU A 606 -1.58 -10.02 -12.69
N THR A 607 -1.51 -11.30 -12.31
CA THR A 607 -2.60 -12.03 -11.64
C THR A 607 -3.18 -11.29 -10.44
N SER A 608 -2.35 -10.74 -9.55
CA SER A 608 -2.81 -10.00 -8.36
C SER A 608 -3.60 -8.73 -8.67
N LEU A 609 -3.43 -8.12 -9.84
CA LEU A 609 -4.19 -6.94 -10.24
C LEU A 609 -5.66 -7.27 -10.54
N PHE A 610 -6.00 -8.54 -10.80
CA PHE A 610 -7.36 -8.96 -11.13
C PHE A 610 -8.22 -9.35 -9.91
N ILE A 611 -7.68 -9.35 -8.69
CA ILE A 611 -8.43 -9.71 -7.48
C ILE A 611 -9.52 -8.70 -7.10
N GLY A 612 -9.47 -7.50 -7.67
CA GLY A 612 -10.41 -6.42 -7.41
C GLY A 612 -10.08 -5.15 -8.18
N LYS A 613 -10.60 -4.00 -7.73
CA LYS A 613 -10.27 -2.71 -8.32
C LYS A 613 -8.94 -2.21 -7.74
N THR A 614 -7.85 -2.71 -8.28
CA THR A 614 -6.49 -2.49 -7.77
C THR A 614 -5.77 -1.38 -8.54
N GLY A 615 -4.66 -0.88 -7.99
CA GLY A 615 -3.74 0.04 -8.65
C GLY A 615 -2.34 -0.58 -8.78
N PHE A 616 -1.59 -0.23 -9.84
CA PHE A 616 -0.24 -0.77 -10.11
C PHE A 616 0.71 -0.59 -8.93
N GLU A 617 0.63 0.55 -8.23
CA GLU A 617 1.45 0.85 -7.05
C GLU A 617 1.29 -0.20 -5.93
N PHE A 618 0.11 -0.78 -5.79
CA PHE A 618 -0.18 -1.74 -4.72
C PHE A 618 0.20 -3.16 -5.07
N LYS A 619 0.63 -3.44 -6.31
CA LYS A 619 0.91 -4.80 -6.77
C LYS A 619 1.85 -5.58 -5.81
N PRO A 620 2.99 -5.02 -5.34
CA PRO A 620 3.86 -5.73 -4.41
C PRO A 620 3.16 -6.16 -3.12
N LEU A 621 2.35 -5.27 -2.54
CA LEU A 621 1.54 -5.58 -1.35
C LEU A 621 0.45 -6.63 -1.66
N LEU A 622 -0.17 -6.57 -2.82
CA LEU A 622 -1.20 -7.54 -3.21
C LEU A 622 -0.60 -8.94 -3.41
N ASP A 623 0.57 -9.03 -4.04
CA ASP A 623 1.34 -10.27 -4.18
C ASP A 623 1.70 -10.81 -2.79
N GLU A 624 2.26 -9.99 -1.90
CA GLU A 624 2.59 -10.35 -0.51
C GLU A 624 1.36 -10.89 0.25
N LEU A 625 0.21 -10.20 0.16
CA LEU A 625 -0.99 -10.61 0.88
C LEU A 625 -1.62 -11.89 0.31
N ILE A 626 -1.45 -12.17 -0.99
CA ILE A 626 -1.88 -13.45 -1.59
C ILE A 626 -0.95 -14.58 -1.13
N GLU A 627 0.37 -14.35 -1.14
CA GLU A 627 1.38 -15.32 -0.67
C GLU A 627 1.16 -15.69 0.80
N ARG A 628 0.86 -14.70 1.65
CA ARG A 628 0.49 -14.88 3.06
C ARG A 628 -0.87 -15.57 3.27
N GLY A 629 -1.62 -15.87 2.22
CA GLY A 629 -2.97 -16.44 2.30
C GLY A 629 -4.03 -15.50 2.90
N ILE A 630 -3.69 -14.21 3.05
CA ILE A 630 -4.60 -13.17 3.55
C ILE A 630 -5.62 -12.79 2.50
N LEU A 631 -5.19 -12.66 1.24
CA LEU A 631 -6.05 -12.45 0.08
C LEU A 631 -6.16 -13.75 -0.71
N ASN A 632 -7.31 -13.94 -1.34
CA ASN A 632 -7.54 -15.08 -2.23
C ASN A 632 -6.94 -14.78 -3.61
N THR A 633 -6.39 -15.79 -4.28
CA THR A 633 -6.10 -15.70 -5.71
C THR A 633 -7.39 -15.40 -6.50
N PRO A 634 -7.31 -14.69 -7.65
CA PRO A 634 -8.50 -14.34 -8.41
C PRO A 634 -9.20 -15.61 -8.91
N SER A 635 -10.51 -15.74 -8.67
CA SER A 635 -11.27 -16.88 -9.16
C SER A 635 -11.51 -16.84 -10.67
N PHE A 636 -11.57 -15.63 -11.22
CA PHE A 636 -11.78 -15.39 -12.64
C PHE A 636 -10.64 -14.56 -13.20
N MET A 637 -10.17 -14.94 -14.39
CA MET A 637 -9.13 -14.22 -15.12
C MET A 637 -9.66 -13.76 -16.48
N PRO A 638 -9.15 -12.65 -17.04
CA PRO A 638 -9.50 -12.25 -18.40
C PRO A 638 -9.02 -13.30 -19.40
N LYS A 639 -9.95 -13.91 -20.15
CA LYS A 639 -9.62 -14.90 -21.20
C LYS A 639 -8.67 -14.34 -22.27
N ALA A 640 -8.66 -13.02 -22.48
CA ALA A 640 -7.77 -12.37 -23.43
C ALA A 640 -6.27 -12.62 -23.15
N LEU A 641 -5.88 -12.92 -21.91
CA LEU A 641 -4.50 -13.23 -21.54
C LEU A 641 -4.03 -14.57 -22.13
N ASP A 642 -4.94 -15.50 -22.38
CA ASP A 642 -4.64 -16.83 -22.92
C ASP A 642 -4.86 -16.95 -24.44
N ILE A 643 -5.45 -15.91 -25.06
CA ILE A 643 -5.74 -15.90 -26.49
C ILE A 643 -4.46 -15.71 -27.29
N LYS A 644 -4.18 -16.63 -28.22
CA LYS A 644 -3.12 -16.49 -29.23
C LYS A 644 -3.68 -15.85 -30.49
N ALA A 645 -4.05 -14.57 -30.40
CA ALA A 645 -4.58 -13.83 -31.53
C ALA A 645 -3.46 -13.43 -32.51
N GLU A 646 -3.79 -13.30 -33.78
CA GLU A 646 -2.92 -12.63 -34.75
C GLU A 646 -3.01 -11.11 -34.50
N ILE A 647 -1.95 -10.55 -33.94
CA ILE A 647 -1.87 -9.12 -33.62
C ILE A 647 -1.47 -8.36 -34.88
N ASP A 648 -2.16 -7.25 -35.15
CA ASP A 648 -1.81 -6.36 -36.26
C ASP A 648 -0.36 -5.83 -36.11
N PRO A 649 0.55 -6.10 -37.06
CA PRO A 649 1.96 -5.70 -36.95
C PRO A 649 2.16 -4.19 -36.81
N VAL A 650 1.28 -3.38 -37.40
CA VAL A 650 1.36 -1.92 -37.27
C VAL A 650 1.01 -1.51 -35.85
N ILE A 651 -0.03 -2.09 -35.27
CA ILE A 651 -0.42 -1.80 -33.88
C ILE A 651 0.66 -2.25 -32.90
N ASP A 652 1.19 -3.45 -33.08
CA ASP A 652 2.29 -3.97 -32.25
C ASP A 652 3.53 -3.05 -32.32
N PHE A 653 3.90 -2.59 -33.52
CA PHE A 653 4.97 -1.61 -33.71
C PHE A 653 4.70 -0.29 -32.98
N MET A 654 3.49 0.26 -33.12
CA MET A 654 3.12 1.52 -32.46
C MET A 654 3.18 1.40 -30.94
N LEU A 655 2.65 0.31 -30.38
CA LEU A 655 2.63 0.06 -28.93
C LEU A 655 4.03 -0.26 -28.37
N LYS A 656 4.93 -0.82 -29.17
CA LYS A 656 6.35 -0.98 -28.80
C LYS A 656 7.15 0.33 -28.87
N SER A 657 6.64 1.33 -29.58
CA SER A 657 7.34 2.60 -29.82
C SER A 657 7.00 3.69 -28.80
N ILE A 658 5.89 3.57 -28.08
CA ILE A 658 5.54 4.47 -26.98
C ILE A 658 6.40 4.20 -25.74
N ARG A 659 6.83 5.26 -25.04
CA ARG A 659 7.80 5.21 -23.92
C ARG A 659 7.18 5.65 -22.60
#